data_AF-G5GG76-F1
#
_entry.id   AF-G5GG76-F1
#
_cell.length_a   1.000
_cell.length_b   1.000
_cell.length_c   1.000
_cell.angle_alpha   90.00
_cell.angle_beta   90.00
_cell.angle_gamma   90.00
#
_symmetry.space_group_name_H-M   'P 1'
#
loop_
_entity.id
_entity.type
_entity.pdbx_description
1 polymer ?
#
loop_
_entity_poly.entity_id
_entity_poly.type
_entity_poly.pdbx_seq_one_letter_code
_entity_poly.pdbx_strand_id
1 'polypeptide(L)'
;MNNFPVIKGSSYVLAFTPDMIMHSGTTQTTEKVVNPDSEYLRELPKHYRTYEEVVSYIPNQVYIGNATYDDLGNTPFPFYDKKWENAKSDGAFGSIVDEEEFYGTMHISDVFELVLFEPEFAKRVKEKLEKRKFFTEAQLEKLIADKSTASREELERLVNEEHAEGLYINLTELVGVIKRAHDVDVNLSAHVMLENLVAKASNVIALIELVKKNNIKPEDIDYVIDCCEEACGDMNQRGGGNFAKASAETAGYTNATGSDIRGFCAGPAHAMIHAASLVHSGTFKNVVVSGGGCTAKLGMNGKDHVKKGLPVLEDCVASFAILVSENDGIHPVIRTDIVGSHKIGTGSAPQMVITALVGEPLTRAGLKFTDIDKYAPELQNPDITKPAGAGDVPEANYKMIAALAVMKKEIERSQIADFVKKHGMTGWAPTQGHIPSGVPYLGHLIKECLDKKTKRAMIVGKGSLFLGRLTNLFDGVSFIVEANEGSGSVEHDIESSNETVFKAKGTSTKGINVAYALEGSEHGSQEARLALKIAASKGIDTVLCDGADAHSQMEKLLGSGEAQAAVTMHYPFPIGVSTVGKVITPAKGKPMYIANTTGTSDTDRVAALVKNAIAGIIAAKADGVERPTVGIANIDGARACAKILRTLKDNGYDIEFADSARADGGVEMRGNDLLMGSCDVMVMDALTGNLMMKLFSSYTTGGQYESVGYGYGPGIGEGYDKLIMIVSRASGAPVVAGAVEYAANLIANDWKAIAKAEYAAAHKAGLDALLSEISSAKKADVEEEAEVVAPPKEVCTEAIAGIEVMDLEDAVKTLWKAGVYAESGMGCTGPIIQIAPARLEQSMDILRKAGYIE
;
A
#
# COMPACT_ATOMS: atom_id res chain seq x y z
N MET A 1 3.62 6.15 -11.38
CA MET A 1 3.75 5.54 -10.04
C MET A 1 3.20 4.11 -10.07
N ASN A 2 3.83 3.17 -10.79
CA ASN A 2 3.36 1.77 -10.91
C ASN A 2 4.39 0.78 -10.34
N ASN A 3 5.08 1.13 -9.26
CA ASN A 3 6.16 0.31 -8.71
C ASN A 3 5.70 -0.51 -7.50
N PHE A 4 4.75 -1.43 -7.71
CA PHE A 4 4.26 -2.31 -6.65
C PHE A 4 5.29 -3.39 -6.27
N PRO A 5 5.42 -3.77 -4.99
CA PRO A 5 6.27 -4.88 -4.56
C PRO A 5 5.90 -6.18 -5.25
N VAL A 6 6.86 -7.10 -5.35
CA VAL A 6 6.66 -8.41 -6.00
C VAL A 6 6.84 -9.56 -5.03
N ILE A 7 6.24 -10.71 -5.36
CA ILE A 7 6.46 -11.98 -4.65
C ILE A 7 7.52 -12.78 -5.40
N LYS A 8 8.75 -12.76 -4.90
CA LYS A 8 9.93 -13.28 -5.62
C LYS A 8 10.22 -14.75 -5.35
N GLY A 9 9.75 -15.29 -4.23
CA GLY A 9 10.01 -16.67 -3.86
C GLY A 9 9.07 -17.17 -2.79
N SER A 10 8.96 -18.49 -2.69
CA SER A 10 8.20 -19.16 -1.64
C SER A 10 8.85 -20.45 -1.21
N SER A 11 8.56 -20.87 0.02
CA SER A 11 8.82 -22.21 0.52
C SER A 11 7.68 -22.72 1.42
N TYR A 12 7.47 -24.02 1.43
CA TYR A 12 6.46 -24.73 2.22
C TYR A 12 7.03 -26.04 2.75
N VAL A 13 6.90 -26.28 4.04
CA VAL A 13 7.49 -27.46 4.71
C VAL A 13 6.42 -28.20 5.50
N LEU A 14 6.52 -29.54 5.50
CA LEU A 14 5.73 -30.43 6.35
C LEU A 14 6.69 -31.31 7.16
N ALA A 15 6.74 -31.12 8.47
CA ALA A 15 7.43 -32.04 9.37
C ALA A 15 6.45 -33.12 9.84
N PHE A 16 6.67 -34.35 9.43
CA PHE A 16 5.86 -35.49 9.87
C PHE A 16 6.20 -35.82 11.33
N THR A 17 5.19 -35.82 12.20
CA THR A 17 5.34 -35.89 13.67
C THR A 17 4.27 -36.79 14.31
N PRO A 18 4.23 -38.09 13.94
CA PRO A 18 3.17 -38.99 14.39
C PRO A 18 3.15 -39.18 15.90
N ASP A 19 4.32 -39.24 16.55
CA ASP A 19 4.40 -39.50 17.99
C ASP A 19 4.01 -38.28 18.81
N MET A 20 4.28 -37.07 18.30
CA MET A 20 3.81 -35.81 18.90
C MET A 20 2.27 -35.71 18.95
N ILE A 21 1.51 -36.42 18.10
CA ILE A 21 0.04 -36.44 18.18
C ILE A 21 -0.40 -36.97 19.54
N MET A 22 0.16 -38.10 19.97
CA MET A 22 -0.21 -38.74 21.23
C MET A 22 0.26 -37.91 22.43
N HIS A 23 1.47 -37.34 22.34
CA HIS A 23 2.16 -36.76 23.48
C HIS A 23 1.98 -35.25 23.64
N SER A 24 1.68 -34.52 22.56
CA SER A 24 1.68 -33.06 22.55
C SER A 24 0.42 -32.44 21.92
N GLY A 25 -0.39 -33.21 21.19
CA GLY A 25 -1.67 -32.74 20.63
C GLY A 25 -2.69 -32.43 21.72
N THR A 26 -3.29 -31.22 21.71
CA THR A 26 -4.17 -30.75 22.79
C THR A 26 -5.36 -31.67 23.03
N THR A 27 -5.92 -32.27 21.97
CA THR A 27 -7.06 -33.19 22.09
C THR A 27 -6.66 -34.47 22.84
N GLN A 28 -5.47 -34.99 22.57
CA GLN A 28 -4.94 -36.24 23.11
C GLN A 28 -4.46 -36.03 24.54
N THR A 29 -3.72 -34.95 24.81
CA THR A 29 -3.26 -34.62 26.17
C THR A 29 -4.43 -34.31 27.09
N THR A 30 -5.46 -33.59 26.61
CA THR A 30 -6.69 -33.37 27.38
C THR A 30 -7.44 -34.68 27.64
N GLU A 31 -7.57 -35.56 26.64
CA GLU A 31 -8.20 -36.87 26.85
C GLU A 31 -7.41 -37.73 27.83
N LYS A 32 -6.07 -37.73 27.80
CA LYS A 32 -5.23 -38.44 28.77
C LYS A 32 -5.50 -37.99 30.21
N VAL A 33 -5.77 -36.70 30.41
CA VAL A 33 -6.10 -36.15 31.74
C VAL A 33 -7.53 -36.52 32.17
N VAL A 34 -8.50 -36.42 31.26
CA VAL A 34 -9.92 -36.57 31.58
C VAL A 34 -10.38 -38.05 31.58
N ASN A 35 -9.82 -38.86 30.69
CA ASN A 35 -10.20 -40.26 30.45
C ASN A 35 -9.01 -41.07 29.87
N PRO A 36 -8.00 -41.40 30.70
CA PRO A 36 -6.75 -42.03 30.25
C PRO A 36 -6.95 -43.38 29.55
N ASP A 37 -7.98 -44.14 29.92
CA ASP A 37 -8.29 -45.47 29.35
C ASP A 37 -9.32 -45.39 28.20
N SER A 38 -9.53 -44.20 27.62
CA SER A 38 -10.53 -44.02 26.56
C SER A 38 -10.29 -44.95 25.38
N GLU A 39 -11.38 -45.46 24.80
CA GLU A 39 -11.32 -46.25 23.57
C GLU A 39 -10.62 -45.48 22.44
N TYR A 40 -10.82 -44.16 22.39
CA TYR A 40 -10.15 -43.28 21.45
C TYR A 40 -8.63 -43.36 21.55
N LEU A 41 -8.04 -43.18 22.75
CA LEU A 41 -6.58 -43.20 22.92
C LEU A 41 -5.97 -44.57 22.58
N ARG A 42 -6.68 -45.67 22.84
CA ARG A 42 -6.21 -47.03 22.49
C ARG A 42 -6.25 -47.30 21.00
N GLU A 43 -7.28 -46.82 20.31
CA GLU A 43 -7.43 -47.05 18.87
C GLU A 43 -6.55 -46.11 18.05
N LEU A 44 -6.34 -44.87 18.52
CA LEU A 44 -5.64 -43.78 17.83
C LEU A 44 -4.33 -44.21 17.11
N PRO A 45 -3.39 -44.96 17.73
CA PRO A 45 -2.15 -45.37 17.05
C PRO A 45 -2.37 -46.23 15.80
N LYS A 46 -3.48 -46.97 15.71
CA LYS A 46 -3.80 -47.79 14.52
C LYS A 46 -4.19 -46.94 13.30
N HIS A 47 -4.43 -45.65 13.52
CA HIS A 47 -4.81 -44.69 12.50
C HIS A 47 -3.64 -43.77 12.09
N TYR A 48 -2.43 -44.02 12.59
CA TYR A 48 -1.25 -43.28 12.18
C TYR A 48 -0.79 -43.73 10.81
N ARG A 49 -0.34 -42.76 10.01
CA ARG A 49 0.23 -43.01 8.69
C ARG A 49 1.71 -43.32 8.81
N THR A 50 2.27 -44.05 7.85
CA THR A 50 3.73 -44.13 7.70
C THR A 50 4.27 -42.90 6.98
N TYR A 51 5.59 -42.67 7.07
CA TYR A 51 6.24 -41.58 6.33
C TYR A 51 6.01 -41.69 4.81
N GLU A 52 6.02 -42.90 4.25
CA GLU A 52 5.77 -43.14 2.82
C GLU A 52 4.32 -42.80 2.43
N GLU A 53 3.35 -43.05 3.32
CA GLU A 53 1.96 -42.67 3.10
C GLU A 53 1.78 -41.15 3.13
N VAL A 54 2.45 -40.47 4.05
CA VAL A 54 2.47 -38.99 4.14
C VAL A 54 3.12 -38.37 2.90
N VAL A 55 4.22 -38.94 2.41
CA VAL A 55 4.88 -38.49 1.18
C VAL A 55 3.98 -38.75 -0.04
N SER A 56 3.36 -39.91 -0.15
CA SER A 56 2.51 -40.26 -1.30
C SER A 56 1.12 -39.62 -1.31
N TYR A 57 0.75 -38.92 -0.23
CA TYR A 57 -0.52 -38.22 -0.11
C TYR A 57 -0.55 -36.96 -1.00
N ILE A 58 -1.44 -36.93 -2.00
CA ILE A 58 -1.46 -35.87 -3.02
C ILE A 58 -1.62 -34.44 -2.46
N PRO A 59 -2.43 -34.14 -1.43
CA PRO A 59 -2.48 -32.78 -0.87
C PRO A 59 -1.13 -32.31 -0.33
N ASN A 60 -0.33 -33.21 0.26
CA ASN A 60 1.02 -32.88 0.70
C ASN A 60 1.95 -32.60 -0.49
N GLN A 61 1.81 -33.37 -1.58
CA GLN A 61 2.55 -33.12 -2.83
C GLN A 61 2.16 -31.80 -3.50
N VAL A 62 0.90 -31.36 -3.39
CA VAL A 62 0.48 -30.01 -3.81
C VAL A 62 1.11 -28.94 -2.94
N TYR A 63 1.15 -29.16 -1.61
CA TYR A 63 1.74 -28.21 -0.66
C TYR A 63 3.22 -27.93 -0.95
N ILE A 64 4.02 -28.97 -1.22
CA ILE A 64 5.46 -28.83 -1.52
C ILE A 64 5.77 -28.61 -3.03
N GLY A 65 4.75 -28.55 -3.89
CA GLY A 65 4.89 -28.18 -5.30
C GLY A 65 5.25 -29.30 -6.29
N ASN A 66 5.07 -30.56 -5.94
CA ASN A 66 5.27 -31.71 -6.84
C ASN A 66 4.02 -32.06 -7.67
N ALA A 67 2.84 -31.69 -7.19
CA ALA A 67 1.57 -31.79 -7.90
C ALA A 67 0.89 -30.41 -7.93
N THR A 68 -0.03 -30.19 -8.87
CA THR A 68 -0.85 -28.97 -8.94
C THR A 68 -2.19 -29.16 -8.23
N TYR A 69 -2.87 -28.07 -7.86
CA TYR A 69 -4.24 -28.18 -7.34
C TYR A 69 -5.23 -28.67 -8.40
N ASP A 70 -4.91 -28.55 -9.70
CA ASP A 70 -5.69 -29.15 -10.78
C ASP A 70 -5.55 -30.68 -10.78
N ASP A 71 -4.34 -31.21 -10.56
CA ASP A 71 -4.11 -32.65 -10.38
C ASP A 71 -4.93 -33.19 -9.19
N LEU A 72 -4.95 -32.43 -8.10
CA LEU A 72 -5.79 -32.74 -6.94
C LEU A 72 -7.29 -32.67 -7.28
N GLY A 73 -7.73 -31.63 -7.99
CA GLY A 73 -9.13 -31.50 -8.42
C GLY A 73 -9.59 -32.60 -9.37
N ASN A 74 -8.67 -33.19 -10.15
CA ASN A 74 -8.93 -34.32 -11.01
C ASN A 74 -8.83 -35.68 -10.29
N THR A 75 -8.29 -35.70 -9.08
CA THR A 75 -8.23 -36.91 -8.25
C THR A 75 -9.59 -37.16 -7.60
N PRO A 76 -10.18 -38.37 -7.71
CA PRO A 76 -11.44 -38.68 -7.04
C PRO A 76 -11.32 -38.59 -5.52
N PHE A 77 -12.22 -37.82 -4.89
CA PHE A 77 -12.35 -37.76 -3.43
C PHE A 77 -12.92 -39.09 -2.87
N PRO A 78 -12.48 -39.56 -1.68
CA PRO A 78 -11.47 -38.97 -0.79
C PRO A 78 -10.04 -39.15 -1.30
N PHE A 79 -9.10 -38.33 -0.82
CA PHE A 79 -7.71 -38.37 -1.28
C PHE A 79 -6.81 -39.26 -0.39
N TYR A 80 -7.17 -39.47 0.88
CA TYR A 80 -6.36 -40.20 1.85
C TYR A 80 -6.10 -41.67 1.49
N ASP A 81 -6.93 -42.25 0.62
CA ASP A 81 -6.79 -43.62 0.12
C ASP A 81 -6.16 -43.68 -1.28
N LYS A 82 -5.65 -42.55 -1.79
CA LYS A 82 -4.98 -42.41 -3.09
C LYS A 82 -3.49 -42.17 -2.90
N LYS A 83 -2.69 -42.72 -3.80
CA LYS A 83 -1.24 -42.53 -3.84
C LYS A 83 -0.84 -41.79 -5.09
N TRP A 84 -0.06 -40.72 -4.94
CA TRP A 84 0.53 -39.99 -6.06
C TRP A 84 1.73 -40.75 -6.62
N GLU A 85 1.69 -41.10 -7.92
CA GLU A 85 2.67 -42.01 -8.53
C GLU A 85 4.11 -41.49 -8.50
N ASN A 86 4.30 -40.16 -8.58
CA ASN A 86 5.63 -39.52 -8.62
C ASN A 86 6.00 -38.84 -7.30
N ALA A 87 5.44 -39.30 -6.18
CA ALA A 87 5.64 -38.68 -4.88
C ALA A 87 7.11 -38.66 -4.43
N LYS A 88 7.54 -37.50 -3.93
CA LYS A 88 8.87 -37.29 -3.37
C LYS A 88 8.76 -36.42 -2.12
N SER A 89 9.68 -36.62 -1.18
CA SER A 89 9.79 -35.77 0.00
C SER A 89 10.41 -34.40 -0.33
N ASP A 90 11.16 -34.27 -1.41
CA ASP A 90 11.66 -32.99 -1.92
C ASP A 90 10.79 -32.51 -3.08
N GLY A 91 10.39 -31.24 -3.05
CA GLY A 91 9.54 -30.61 -4.06
C GLY A 91 10.03 -29.24 -4.50
N ALA A 92 9.34 -28.69 -5.51
CA ALA A 92 9.72 -27.41 -6.12
C ALA A 92 9.62 -26.24 -5.13
N PHE A 93 8.68 -26.32 -4.19
CA PHE A 93 8.46 -25.26 -3.21
C PHE A 93 8.92 -25.65 -1.81
N GLY A 94 9.56 -26.79 -1.58
CA GLY A 94 10.04 -27.15 -0.24
C GLY A 94 10.07 -28.65 -0.03
N SER A 95 9.85 -29.11 1.19
CA SER A 95 10.08 -30.52 1.52
C SER A 95 9.22 -31.07 2.67
N ILE A 96 9.14 -32.39 2.72
CA ILE A 96 8.65 -33.18 3.84
C ILE A 96 9.87 -33.71 4.59
N VAL A 97 9.90 -33.52 5.90
CA VAL A 97 10.94 -34.01 6.80
C VAL A 97 10.35 -35.04 7.77
N ASP A 98 11.17 -36.02 8.18
CA ASP A 98 10.75 -37.00 9.17
C ASP A 98 10.87 -36.47 10.61
N GLU A 99 10.28 -37.18 11.57
CA GLU A 99 10.20 -36.73 12.97
C GLU A 99 11.58 -36.61 13.63
N GLU A 100 12.53 -37.48 13.28
CA GLU A 100 13.89 -37.43 13.84
C GLU A 100 14.67 -36.23 13.29
N GLU A 101 14.55 -35.94 11.98
CA GLU A 101 15.08 -34.72 11.37
C GLU A 101 14.47 -33.46 12.00
N PHE A 102 13.18 -33.51 12.32
CA PHE A 102 12.48 -32.42 12.97
C PHE A 102 12.95 -32.19 14.42
N TYR A 103 13.07 -33.26 15.22
CA TYR A 103 13.66 -33.19 16.56
C TYR A 103 15.08 -32.63 16.53
N GLY A 104 15.92 -33.08 15.59
CA GLY A 104 17.26 -32.50 15.43
C GLY A 104 17.23 -30.99 15.14
N THR A 105 16.26 -30.55 14.35
CA THR A 105 16.07 -29.12 14.09
C THR A 105 15.59 -28.36 15.33
N MET A 106 14.71 -28.95 16.15
CA MET A 106 14.30 -28.39 17.44
C MET A 106 15.50 -28.22 18.38
N HIS A 107 16.35 -29.23 18.47
CA HIS A 107 17.57 -29.15 19.27
C HIS A 107 18.54 -28.08 18.75
N ILE A 108 18.76 -27.97 17.43
CA ILE A 108 19.63 -26.92 16.86
C ILE A 108 19.04 -25.52 17.10
N SER A 109 17.71 -25.42 17.11
CA SER A 109 16.98 -24.17 17.36
C SER A 109 16.99 -23.76 18.83
N ASP A 110 17.34 -24.67 19.74
CA ASP A 110 17.45 -24.39 21.15
C ASP A 110 18.81 -23.76 21.50
N VAL A 111 18.77 -22.49 21.89
CA VAL A 111 19.95 -21.72 22.32
C VAL A 111 20.14 -21.72 23.84
N PHE A 112 19.21 -22.33 24.58
CA PHE A 112 19.19 -22.34 26.05
C PHE A 112 19.46 -23.72 26.66
N GLU A 113 19.77 -24.73 25.84
CA GLU A 113 20.19 -26.08 26.28
C GLU A 113 19.12 -26.77 27.13
N LEU A 114 17.86 -26.57 26.74
CA LEU A 114 16.66 -27.18 27.28
C LEU A 114 16.39 -28.55 26.67
N VAL A 115 16.76 -28.77 25.40
CA VAL A 115 16.61 -30.03 24.70
C VAL A 115 17.80 -30.93 25.02
N LEU A 116 17.51 -32.16 25.47
CA LEU A 116 18.51 -33.20 25.69
C LEU A 116 18.12 -34.46 24.91
N PHE A 117 19.09 -35.11 24.29
CA PHE A 117 18.90 -36.38 23.59
C PHE A 117 19.62 -37.55 24.26
N GLU A 118 19.13 -38.76 24.00
CA GLU A 118 19.93 -39.96 24.23
C GLU A 118 21.14 -39.95 23.26
N PRO A 119 22.36 -40.29 23.72
CA PRO A 119 23.58 -40.18 22.90
C PRO A 119 23.55 -40.89 21.54
N GLU A 120 23.03 -42.11 21.45
CA GLU A 120 22.96 -42.85 20.18
C GLU A 120 21.88 -42.28 19.25
N PHE A 121 20.76 -41.82 19.81
CA PHE A 121 19.75 -41.05 19.07
C PHE A 121 20.35 -39.77 18.46
N ALA A 122 21.10 -39.01 19.25
CA ALA A 122 21.73 -37.76 18.81
C ALA A 122 22.68 -37.98 17.62
N LYS A 123 23.51 -39.04 17.64
CA LYS A 123 24.39 -39.40 16.52
C LYS A 123 23.60 -39.74 15.26
N ARG A 124 22.53 -40.54 15.40
CA ARG A 124 21.66 -40.92 14.28
C ARG A 124 21.00 -39.70 13.64
N VAL A 125 20.49 -38.77 14.44
CA VAL A 125 19.89 -37.52 13.98
C VAL A 125 20.90 -36.63 13.26
N LYS A 126 22.12 -36.51 13.80
CA LYS A 126 23.23 -35.78 13.16
C LYS A 126 23.52 -36.32 11.75
N GLU A 127 23.66 -37.64 11.60
CA GLU A 127 23.90 -38.28 10.30
C GLU A 127 22.77 -38.05 9.28
N LYS A 128 21.51 -37.99 9.75
CA LYS A 128 20.36 -37.64 8.90
C LYS A 128 20.43 -36.19 8.43
N LEU A 129 20.63 -35.25 9.35
CA LEU A 129 20.67 -33.82 9.03
C LEU A 129 21.88 -33.40 8.17
N GLU A 130 23.02 -34.07 8.32
CA GLU A 130 24.18 -33.90 7.44
C GLU A 130 23.82 -34.13 5.96
N LYS A 131 22.98 -35.13 5.67
CA LYS A 131 22.53 -35.44 4.30
C LYS A 131 21.61 -34.37 3.71
N ARG A 132 20.81 -33.69 4.55
CA ARG A 132 19.89 -32.62 4.13
C ARG A 132 20.63 -31.33 3.75
N LYS A 133 21.82 -31.09 4.31
CA LYS A 133 22.60 -29.86 4.10
C LYS A 133 21.77 -28.61 4.43
N PHE A 134 21.06 -28.64 5.56
CA PHE A 134 20.35 -27.47 6.09
C PHE A 134 21.22 -26.67 7.04
N PHE A 135 22.06 -27.35 7.82
CA PHE A 135 22.83 -26.76 8.91
C PHE A 135 24.32 -26.83 8.65
N THR A 136 25.06 -25.91 9.27
CA THR A 136 26.52 -25.90 9.29
C THR A 136 27.07 -27.04 10.15
N GLU A 137 28.32 -27.44 9.92
CA GLU A 137 29.03 -28.43 10.75
C GLU A 137 28.99 -28.02 12.24
N ALA A 138 29.24 -26.74 12.55
CA ALA A 138 29.19 -26.24 13.92
C ALA A 138 27.80 -26.37 14.58
N GLN A 139 26.71 -26.24 13.82
CA GLN A 139 25.36 -26.47 14.33
C GLN A 139 25.10 -27.96 14.56
N LEU A 140 25.56 -28.82 13.65
CA LEU A 140 25.38 -30.28 13.74
C LEU A 140 26.17 -30.88 14.91
N GLU A 141 27.38 -30.40 15.19
CA GLU A 141 28.20 -30.84 16.33
C GLU A 141 27.53 -30.54 17.69
N LYS A 142 26.64 -29.53 17.77
CA LYS A 142 25.89 -29.24 19.01
C LYS A 142 24.99 -30.40 19.45
N LEU A 143 24.48 -31.20 18.51
CA LEU A 143 23.57 -32.31 18.80
C LEU A 143 24.21 -33.36 19.71
N ILE A 144 25.52 -33.56 19.58
CA ILE A 144 26.29 -34.60 20.28
C ILE A 144 27.19 -34.06 21.38
N ALA A 145 27.03 -32.79 21.77
CA ALA A 145 27.80 -32.21 22.86
C ALA A 145 27.41 -32.86 24.20
N ASP A 146 28.36 -32.99 25.13
CA ASP A 146 28.12 -33.64 26.44
C ASP A 146 26.95 -32.99 27.21
N LYS A 147 26.81 -31.67 27.13
CA LYS A 147 25.72 -30.90 27.77
C LYS A 147 24.35 -31.03 27.09
N SER A 148 24.34 -31.62 25.89
CA SER A 148 23.18 -31.77 25.01
C SER A 148 22.64 -33.20 25.00
N THR A 149 23.30 -34.12 25.72
CA THR A 149 22.89 -35.51 25.81
C THR A 149 22.79 -35.97 27.26
N ALA A 150 21.94 -36.97 27.52
CA ALA A 150 21.77 -37.57 28.84
C ALA A 150 21.47 -39.07 28.71
N SER A 151 21.85 -39.86 29.72
CA SER A 151 21.52 -41.29 29.73
C SER A 151 20.00 -41.49 29.81
N ARG A 152 19.53 -42.65 29.38
CA ARG A 152 18.10 -42.99 29.41
C ARG A 152 17.50 -42.85 30.81
N GLU A 153 18.22 -43.29 31.84
CA GLU A 153 17.78 -43.19 33.23
C GLU A 153 17.62 -41.72 33.66
N GLU A 154 18.50 -40.84 33.20
CA GLU A 154 18.42 -39.41 33.49
C GLU A 154 17.26 -38.75 32.73
N LEU A 155 17.03 -39.10 31.47
CA LEU A 155 15.87 -38.63 30.72
C LEU A 155 14.56 -39.06 31.41
N GLU A 156 14.46 -40.31 31.86
CA GLU A 156 13.32 -40.83 32.61
C GLU A 156 13.15 -40.10 33.95
N ARG A 157 14.25 -39.78 34.65
CA ARG A 157 14.23 -38.96 35.88
C ARG A 157 13.67 -37.56 35.59
N LEU A 158 14.14 -36.89 34.54
CA LEU A 158 13.71 -35.54 34.17
C LEU A 158 12.20 -35.47 33.85
N VAL A 159 11.66 -36.47 33.16
CA VAL A 159 10.22 -36.54 32.89
C VAL A 159 9.41 -36.77 34.18
N ASN A 160 9.79 -37.78 34.97
CA ASN A 160 8.99 -38.24 36.10
C ASN A 160 9.12 -37.34 37.34
N GLU A 161 10.29 -36.76 37.58
CA GLU A 161 10.61 -36.01 38.80
C GLU A 161 10.71 -34.50 38.56
N GLU A 162 11.12 -34.06 37.37
CA GLU A 162 11.35 -32.64 37.06
C GLU A 162 10.35 -32.02 36.08
N HIS A 163 9.31 -32.79 35.69
CA HIS A 163 8.25 -32.35 34.79
C HIS A 163 8.75 -31.83 33.43
N ALA A 164 9.82 -32.43 32.91
CA ALA A 164 10.23 -32.22 31.52
C ALA A 164 9.23 -32.87 30.55
N GLU A 165 9.08 -32.29 29.36
CA GLU A 165 8.29 -32.89 28.29
C GLU A 165 9.13 -33.96 27.59
N GLY A 166 8.61 -35.17 27.44
CA GLY A 166 9.32 -36.26 26.76
C GLY A 166 9.20 -36.16 25.23
N LEU A 167 10.29 -36.48 24.54
CA LEU A 167 10.33 -36.66 23.09
C LEU A 167 10.38 -38.16 22.81
N TYR A 168 9.42 -38.66 22.02
CA TYR A 168 9.21 -40.08 21.83
C TYR A 168 9.26 -40.44 20.35
N ILE A 169 9.77 -41.64 20.06
CA ILE A 169 9.57 -42.31 18.78
C ILE A 169 8.86 -43.65 19.03
N ASN A 170 8.25 -44.22 17.99
CA ASN A 170 7.59 -45.53 18.08
C ASN A 170 6.58 -45.59 19.25
N LEU A 171 5.85 -44.50 19.47
CA LEU A 171 4.86 -44.20 20.53
C LEU A 171 5.39 -44.15 21.96
N THR A 172 6.45 -44.87 22.29
CA THR A 172 6.83 -45.17 23.68
C THR A 172 8.33 -45.08 23.96
N GLU A 173 9.17 -45.03 22.93
CA GLU A 173 10.61 -44.96 23.11
C GLU A 173 11.03 -43.52 23.41
N LEU A 174 11.39 -43.24 24.67
CA LEU A 174 11.90 -41.94 25.10
C LEU A 174 13.31 -41.73 24.52
N VAL A 175 13.43 -40.76 23.61
CA VAL A 175 14.69 -40.43 22.93
C VAL A 175 15.27 -39.07 23.31
N GLY A 176 14.51 -38.27 24.02
CA GLY A 176 14.94 -36.97 24.51
C GLY A 176 13.92 -36.32 25.41
N VAL A 177 14.25 -35.14 25.92
CA VAL A 177 13.34 -34.31 26.72
C VAL A 177 13.51 -32.84 26.39
N ILE A 178 12.50 -32.05 26.75
CA ILE A 178 12.56 -30.60 26.81
C ILE A 178 12.35 -30.17 28.25
N LYS A 179 13.37 -29.53 28.83
CA LYS A 179 13.30 -28.96 30.17
C LYS A 179 12.49 -27.66 30.18
N ARG A 180 11.92 -27.32 31.34
CA ARG A 180 11.42 -25.96 31.61
C ARG A 180 12.57 -24.95 31.58
N ALA A 181 12.31 -23.74 31.10
CA ALA A 181 13.28 -22.65 31.14
C ALA A 181 13.21 -21.84 32.45
N HIS A 182 12.20 -22.09 33.28
CA HIS A 182 12.06 -21.46 34.60
C HIS A 182 11.25 -22.35 35.56
N ASP A 183 11.55 -22.31 36.85
CA ASP A 183 10.93 -23.20 37.86
C ASP A 183 9.45 -22.90 38.13
N VAL A 184 9.07 -21.62 38.07
CA VAL A 184 7.73 -21.14 38.46
C VAL A 184 6.98 -20.39 37.36
N ASP A 185 7.63 -20.05 36.25
CA ASP A 185 6.96 -19.30 35.19
C ASP A 185 6.23 -20.26 34.26
N VAL A 186 4.91 -20.19 34.29
CA VAL A 186 4.05 -21.05 33.46
C VAL A 186 4.27 -20.85 31.96
N ASN A 187 4.68 -19.64 31.54
CA ASN A 187 4.98 -19.35 30.13
C ASN A 187 6.39 -19.81 29.71
N LEU A 188 7.19 -20.28 30.67
CA LEU A 188 8.50 -20.89 30.46
C LEU A 188 8.53 -22.33 30.98
N SER A 189 7.35 -22.94 31.13
CA SER A 189 7.19 -24.35 31.45
C SER A 189 7.70 -25.23 30.30
N ALA A 190 8.01 -26.49 30.57
CA ALA A 190 8.47 -27.43 29.54
C ALA A 190 7.47 -27.55 28.37
N HIS A 191 6.17 -27.55 28.67
CA HIS A 191 5.09 -27.54 27.69
C HIS A 191 5.16 -26.33 26.74
N VAL A 192 5.26 -25.12 27.28
CA VAL A 192 5.34 -23.90 26.46
C VAL A 192 6.67 -23.82 25.70
N MET A 193 7.75 -24.32 26.29
CA MET A 193 9.04 -24.42 25.58
C MET A 193 8.99 -25.41 24.42
N LEU A 194 8.28 -26.53 24.57
CA LEU A 194 8.00 -27.48 23.47
C LEU A 194 7.25 -26.77 22.33
N GLU A 195 6.14 -26.09 22.62
CA GLU A 195 5.35 -25.34 21.62
C GLU A 195 6.20 -24.29 20.89
N ASN A 196 6.95 -23.49 21.65
CA ASN A 196 7.84 -22.46 21.10
C ASN A 196 8.94 -23.08 20.21
N LEU A 197 9.56 -24.18 20.63
CA LEU A 197 10.62 -24.82 19.85
C LEU A 197 10.08 -25.49 18.58
N VAL A 198 8.87 -26.04 18.60
CA VAL A 198 8.20 -26.62 17.42
C VAL A 198 7.87 -25.54 16.39
N ALA A 199 7.34 -24.39 16.86
CA ALA A 199 7.09 -23.23 16.00
C ALA A 199 8.38 -22.68 15.41
N LYS A 200 9.41 -22.46 16.24
CA LYS A 200 10.72 -21.99 15.78
C LYS A 200 11.35 -22.96 14.77
N ALA A 201 11.44 -24.25 15.12
CA ALA A 201 12.12 -25.26 14.30
C ALA A 201 11.47 -25.42 12.93
N SER A 202 10.14 -25.51 12.87
CA SER A 202 9.43 -25.62 11.60
C SER A 202 9.60 -24.36 10.75
N ASN A 203 9.64 -23.18 11.36
CA ASN A 203 9.92 -21.94 10.64
C ASN A 203 11.38 -21.88 10.12
N VAL A 204 12.36 -22.32 10.92
CA VAL A 204 13.78 -22.40 10.50
C VAL A 204 13.94 -23.23 9.23
N ILE A 205 13.29 -24.38 9.12
CA ILE A 205 13.36 -25.21 7.90
C ILE A 205 12.76 -24.46 6.70
N ALA A 206 11.60 -23.80 6.88
CA ALA A 206 10.98 -23.02 5.81
C ALA A 206 11.90 -21.87 5.33
N LEU A 207 12.56 -21.15 6.23
CA LEU A 207 13.52 -20.10 5.88
C LEU A 207 14.73 -20.67 5.11
N ILE A 208 15.32 -21.77 5.58
CA ILE A 208 16.44 -22.43 4.88
C ILE A 208 16.02 -22.88 3.47
N GLU A 209 14.83 -23.47 3.34
CA GLU A 209 14.28 -23.90 2.04
C GLU A 209 13.99 -22.72 1.11
N LEU A 210 13.50 -21.59 1.62
CA LEU A 210 13.25 -20.39 0.82
C LEU A 210 14.53 -19.97 0.07
N VAL A 211 15.65 -19.90 0.78
CA VAL A 211 16.96 -19.58 0.22
C VAL A 211 17.42 -20.64 -0.78
N LYS A 212 17.37 -21.92 -0.41
CA LYS A 212 17.86 -23.03 -1.24
C LYS A 212 17.08 -23.20 -2.54
N LYS A 213 15.75 -23.03 -2.50
CA LYS A 213 14.86 -23.25 -3.65
C LYS A 213 14.81 -22.06 -4.61
N ASN A 214 15.11 -20.86 -4.13
CA ASN A 214 14.94 -19.63 -4.92
C ASN A 214 16.27 -18.89 -5.21
N ASN A 215 17.42 -19.49 -4.88
CA ASN A 215 18.76 -18.92 -5.10
C ASN A 215 18.92 -17.50 -4.53
N ILE A 216 18.40 -17.31 -3.31
CA ILE A 216 18.46 -16.06 -2.54
C ILE A 216 19.64 -16.17 -1.56
N LYS A 217 20.32 -15.07 -1.27
CA LYS A 217 21.30 -15.05 -0.18
C LYS A 217 20.60 -14.62 1.12
N PRO A 218 20.77 -15.34 2.24
CA PRO A 218 20.21 -14.93 3.54
C PRO A 218 20.61 -13.50 3.93
N GLU A 219 21.81 -13.05 3.53
CA GLU A 219 22.35 -11.73 3.81
C GLU A 219 21.66 -10.61 3.02
N ASP A 220 20.93 -10.93 1.95
CA ASP A 220 20.18 -9.95 1.15
C ASP A 220 18.83 -9.60 1.78
N ILE A 221 18.43 -10.26 2.88
CA ILE A 221 17.14 -10.05 3.55
C ILE A 221 17.28 -8.98 4.64
N ASP A 222 16.44 -7.95 4.58
CA ASP A 222 16.49 -6.83 5.53
C ASP A 222 15.55 -7.02 6.73
N TYR A 223 14.42 -7.70 6.50
CA TYR A 223 13.36 -7.83 7.50
C TYR A 223 12.64 -9.18 7.42
N VAL A 224 12.29 -9.75 8.57
CA VAL A 224 11.45 -10.95 8.68
C VAL A 224 10.20 -10.64 9.50
N ILE A 225 9.04 -11.02 8.98
CA ILE A 225 7.76 -11.01 9.68
C ILE A 225 7.36 -12.44 9.98
N ASP A 226 7.21 -12.80 11.24
CA ASP A 226 6.59 -14.08 11.64
C ASP A 226 5.09 -13.89 11.84
N CYS A 227 4.30 -14.85 11.38
CA CYS A 227 2.84 -14.84 11.51
C CYS A 227 2.27 -16.17 12.01
N CYS A 228 3.06 -16.95 12.75
CA CYS A 228 2.55 -18.14 13.43
C CYS A 228 1.46 -17.80 14.47
N GLU A 229 0.87 -18.83 15.07
CA GLU A 229 -0.21 -18.65 16.05
C GLU A 229 0.31 -18.48 17.48
N GLU A 230 1.59 -18.79 17.70
CA GLU A 230 2.22 -18.82 19.03
C GLU A 230 2.68 -17.45 19.50
N ALA A 231 2.66 -17.23 20.82
CA ALA A 231 3.16 -16.01 21.44
C ALA A 231 4.20 -16.36 22.51
N CYS A 232 5.48 -16.08 22.24
CA CYS A 232 6.56 -16.35 23.19
C CYS A 232 6.82 -15.15 24.11
N GLY A 233 7.29 -15.44 25.33
CA GLY A 233 7.57 -14.44 26.36
C GLY A 233 7.36 -15.00 27.77
N ASP A 234 7.83 -14.28 28.77
CA ASP A 234 7.72 -14.67 30.19
C ASP A 234 6.36 -14.25 30.80
N MET A 235 6.20 -14.39 32.11
CA MET A 235 5.02 -13.93 32.86
C MET A 235 4.83 -12.42 32.86
N ASN A 236 5.89 -11.64 32.64
CA ASN A 236 5.84 -10.19 32.66
C ASN A 236 5.44 -9.63 31.28
N GLN A 237 5.83 -10.30 30.19
CA GLN A 237 5.59 -9.88 28.82
C GLN A 237 5.30 -11.05 27.87
N ARG A 238 4.09 -11.63 28.01
CA ARG A 238 3.58 -12.60 27.03
C ARG A 238 3.47 -11.96 25.63
N GLY A 239 4.07 -12.61 24.63
CA GLY A 239 4.14 -12.06 23.27
C GLY A 239 5.17 -10.94 23.08
N GLY A 240 6.01 -10.67 24.08
CA GLY A 240 7.16 -9.76 23.96
C GLY A 240 8.39 -10.41 23.31
N GLY A 241 8.40 -11.75 23.20
CA GLY A 241 9.39 -12.48 22.43
C GLY A 241 9.17 -12.33 20.92
N ASN A 242 10.17 -12.72 20.13
CA ASN A 242 10.21 -12.45 18.69
C ASN A 242 10.62 -13.70 17.91
N PHE A 243 9.64 -14.44 17.40
CA PHE A 243 9.85 -15.65 16.60
C PHE A 243 10.53 -15.35 15.28
N ALA A 244 10.23 -14.20 14.66
CA ALA A 244 10.85 -13.79 13.40
C ALA A 244 12.38 -13.75 13.52
N LYS A 245 12.89 -13.02 14.51
CA LYS A 245 14.32 -12.91 14.78
C LYS A 245 14.93 -14.24 15.25
N ALA A 246 14.26 -14.94 16.16
CA ALA A 246 14.78 -16.20 16.69
C ALA A 246 14.98 -17.25 15.58
N SER A 247 14.02 -17.35 14.65
CA SER A 247 14.08 -18.27 13.53
C SER A 247 15.09 -17.80 12.46
N ALA A 248 15.07 -16.51 12.12
CA ALA A 248 16.00 -15.89 11.16
C ALA A 248 17.47 -16.04 11.58
N GLU A 249 17.78 -15.88 12.87
CA GLU A 249 19.11 -16.08 13.44
C GLU A 249 19.61 -17.51 13.17
N THR A 250 18.77 -18.51 13.48
CA THR A 250 19.15 -19.92 13.33
C THR A 250 19.31 -20.31 11.84
N ALA A 251 18.51 -19.69 10.96
CA ALA A 251 18.56 -19.87 9.51
C ALA A 251 19.67 -19.07 8.82
N GLY A 252 20.41 -18.21 9.53
CA GLY A 252 21.59 -17.48 9.00
C GLY A 252 21.30 -16.12 8.36
N TYR A 253 20.15 -15.50 8.65
CA TYR A 253 19.73 -14.21 8.08
C TYR A 253 20.37 -13.04 8.85
N THR A 254 21.69 -12.94 8.78
CA THR A 254 22.51 -12.09 9.66
C THR A 254 22.24 -10.59 9.56
N ASN A 255 21.73 -10.11 8.42
CA ASN A 255 21.41 -8.70 8.19
C ASN A 255 19.95 -8.36 8.51
N ALA A 256 19.10 -9.36 8.78
CA ALA A 256 17.69 -9.13 8.97
C ALA A 256 17.37 -8.67 10.41
N THR A 257 16.50 -7.68 10.53
CA THR A 257 15.70 -7.48 11.75
C THR A 257 14.32 -8.12 11.57
N GLY A 258 13.41 -7.99 12.54
CA GLY A 258 12.10 -8.60 12.39
C GLY A 258 11.12 -8.34 13.52
N SER A 259 9.86 -8.67 13.28
CA SER A 259 8.77 -8.61 14.25
C SER A 259 7.70 -9.68 13.97
N ASP A 260 6.85 -9.90 14.96
CA ASP A 260 5.78 -10.88 14.89
C ASP A 260 4.43 -10.18 14.66
N ILE A 261 3.57 -10.81 13.86
CA ILE A 261 2.22 -10.35 13.55
C ILE A 261 1.23 -11.48 13.84
N ARG A 262 0.36 -11.26 14.82
CA ARG A 262 -0.63 -12.25 15.27
C ARG A 262 -2.01 -11.88 14.75
N GLY A 263 -2.65 -12.84 14.08
CA GLY A 263 -4.01 -12.67 13.52
C GLY A 263 -4.71 -14.00 13.25
N PHE A 264 -4.27 -15.09 13.92
CA PHE A 264 -4.74 -16.46 13.66
C PHE A 264 -4.68 -16.78 12.15
N CYS A 265 -5.72 -17.40 11.58
CA CYS A 265 -5.80 -17.67 10.15
C CYS A 265 -5.73 -16.43 9.23
N ALA A 266 -5.97 -15.21 9.73
CA ALA A 266 -5.78 -13.98 8.96
C ALA A 266 -4.33 -13.45 9.02
N GLY A 267 -3.53 -13.92 9.99
CA GLY A 267 -2.15 -13.47 10.23
C GLY A 267 -1.28 -13.41 8.98
N PRO A 268 -1.23 -14.44 8.14
CA PRO A 268 -0.44 -14.42 6.91
C PRO A 268 -0.85 -13.33 5.92
N ALA A 269 -2.16 -13.08 5.75
CA ALA A 269 -2.61 -12.03 4.83
C ALA A 269 -2.27 -10.63 5.36
N HIS A 270 -2.38 -10.42 6.67
CA HIS A 270 -1.88 -9.20 7.33
C HIS A 270 -0.38 -9.05 7.11
N ALA A 271 0.41 -10.08 7.39
CA ALA A 271 1.86 -10.06 7.25
C ALA A 271 2.31 -9.78 5.80
N MET A 272 1.62 -10.34 4.80
CA MET A 272 1.86 -10.02 3.39
C MET A 272 1.58 -8.55 3.06
N ILE A 273 0.47 -7.98 3.56
CA ILE A 273 0.16 -6.55 3.37
C ILE A 273 1.20 -5.67 4.07
N HIS A 274 1.66 -6.04 5.26
CA HIS A 274 2.70 -5.31 5.99
C HIS A 274 4.04 -5.37 5.26
N ALA A 275 4.47 -6.55 4.81
CA ALA A 275 5.69 -6.72 4.01
C ALA A 275 5.63 -5.89 2.72
N ALA A 276 4.52 -5.98 1.98
CA ALA A 276 4.32 -5.17 0.78
C ALA A 276 4.36 -3.68 1.09
N SER A 277 3.75 -3.24 2.20
CA SER A 277 3.76 -1.82 2.59
C SER A 277 5.17 -1.32 2.91
N LEU A 278 5.97 -2.10 3.64
CA LEU A 278 7.36 -1.78 3.99
C LEU A 278 8.27 -1.68 2.76
N VAL A 279 8.05 -2.57 1.78
CA VAL A 279 8.78 -2.54 0.51
C VAL A 279 8.33 -1.37 -0.36
N HIS A 280 7.02 -1.15 -0.49
CA HIS A 280 6.47 -0.08 -1.31
C HIS A 280 6.88 1.31 -0.76
N SER A 281 6.97 1.47 0.56
CA SER A 281 7.45 2.72 1.17
C SER A 281 8.96 2.94 1.04
N GLY A 282 9.71 1.98 0.50
CA GLY A 282 11.17 2.04 0.40
C GLY A 282 11.87 1.90 1.76
N THR A 283 11.19 1.38 2.78
CA THR A 283 11.78 1.17 4.11
C THR A 283 12.75 0.00 4.13
N PHE A 284 12.40 -1.09 3.44
CA PHE A 284 13.23 -2.27 3.26
C PHE A 284 13.11 -2.77 1.81
N LYS A 285 14.13 -3.45 1.29
CA LYS A 285 14.11 -3.96 -0.08
C LYS A 285 13.57 -5.37 -0.14
N ASN A 286 13.97 -6.21 0.80
CA ASN A 286 13.61 -7.62 0.88
C ASN A 286 13.03 -7.94 2.25
N VAL A 287 11.75 -8.29 2.26
CA VAL A 287 11.01 -8.65 3.47
C VAL A 287 10.49 -10.08 3.32
N VAL A 288 10.85 -10.96 4.25
CA VAL A 288 10.33 -12.32 4.30
C VAL A 288 9.13 -12.39 5.24
N VAL A 289 8.03 -12.97 4.79
CA VAL A 289 6.89 -13.35 5.62
C VAL A 289 6.97 -14.84 5.88
N SER A 290 6.92 -15.27 7.13
CA SER A 290 7.09 -16.68 7.50
C SER A 290 6.16 -17.08 8.64
N GLY A 291 5.95 -18.38 8.83
CA GLY A 291 5.14 -18.86 9.95
C GLY A 291 5.36 -20.35 10.23
N GLY A 292 5.84 -20.65 11.43
CA GLY A 292 6.00 -22.01 11.95
C GLY A 292 4.70 -22.62 12.50
N GLY A 293 4.64 -23.94 12.55
CA GLY A 293 3.49 -24.68 13.08
C GLY A 293 3.57 -24.99 14.57
N CYS A 294 2.47 -25.40 15.19
CA CYS A 294 2.42 -25.73 16.62
C CYS A 294 1.87 -27.14 16.89
N THR A 295 2.16 -27.67 18.09
CA THR A 295 1.71 -29.00 18.52
C THR A 295 0.22 -29.05 18.82
N ALA A 296 -0.38 -27.94 19.25
CA ALA A 296 -1.75 -27.88 19.73
C ALA A 296 -2.79 -28.43 18.72
N LYS A 297 -2.50 -28.28 17.42
CA LYS A 297 -3.39 -28.70 16.33
C LYS A 297 -3.08 -30.08 15.76
N LEU A 298 -2.06 -30.76 16.26
CA LEU A 298 -1.80 -32.15 15.89
C LEU A 298 -2.93 -33.06 16.40
N GLY A 299 -3.51 -33.83 15.49
CA GLY A 299 -4.65 -34.70 15.75
C GLY A 299 -5.88 -34.01 16.33
N MET A 300 -6.09 -32.71 16.08
CA MET A 300 -7.20 -31.92 16.63
C MET A 300 -8.58 -32.55 16.34
N ASN A 301 -8.78 -33.09 15.14
CA ASN A 301 -9.99 -33.78 14.71
C ASN A 301 -9.87 -35.32 14.82
N GLY A 302 -8.85 -35.83 15.53
CA GLY A 302 -8.54 -37.25 15.61
C GLY A 302 -9.70 -38.11 16.14
N LYS A 303 -10.52 -37.59 17.05
CA LYS A 303 -11.73 -38.30 17.55
C LYS A 303 -12.70 -38.64 16.42
N ASP A 304 -12.96 -37.69 15.53
CA ASP A 304 -13.87 -37.90 14.39
C ASP A 304 -13.24 -38.80 13.33
N HIS A 305 -11.93 -38.70 13.10
CA HIS A 305 -11.21 -39.60 12.18
C HIS A 305 -11.27 -41.06 12.66
N VAL A 306 -10.88 -41.32 13.92
CA VAL A 306 -10.90 -42.67 14.52
C VAL A 306 -12.31 -43.25 14.50
N LYS A 307 -13.32 -42.47 14.93
CA LYS A 307 -14.73 -42.90 14.92
C LYS A 307 -15.22 -43.31 13.52
N LYS A 308 -14.65 -42.73 12.46
CA LYS A 308 -15.01 -42.97 11.06
C LYS A 308 -14.09 -43.96 10.35
N GLY A 309 -13.12 -44.56 11.05
CA GLY A 309 -12.19 -45.50 10.44
C GLY A 309 -11.13 -44.86 9.55
N LEU A 310 -10.87 -43.56 9.70
CA LEU A 310 -9.97 -42.78 8.83
C LEU A 310 -8.57 -42.66 9.44
N PRO A 311 -7.51 -42.53 8.62
CA PRO A 311 -6.21 -42.12 9.14
C PRO A 311 -6.30 -40.75 9.82
N VAL A 312 -5.43 -40.50 10.80
CA VAL A 312 -5.28 -39.15 11.36
C VAL A 312 -4.41 -38.32 10.44
N LEU A 313 -5.03 -37.33 9.80
CA LEU A 313 -4.39 -36.53 8.74
C LEU A 313 -3.70 -35.26 9.26
N GLU A 314 -3.85 -34.96 10.55
CA GLU A 314 -3.25 -33.82 11.24
C GLU A 314 -1.98 -34.26 11.96
N ASP A 315 -1.10 -34.91 11.22
CA ASP A 315 0.15 -35.56 11.66
C ASP A 315 1.40 -34.80 11.19
N CYS A 316 1.22 -33.63 10.55
CA CYS A 316 2.31 -32.77 10.11
C CYS A 316 2.32 -31.42 10.82
N VAL A 317 3.52 -31.02 11.29
CA VAL A 317 3.83 -29.63 11.59
C VAL A 317 4.14 -28.88 10.30
N ALA A 318 3.27 -27.95 9.89
CA ALA A 318 3.38 -27.24 8.61
C ALA A 318 3.90 -25.82 8.81
N SER A 319 4.73 -25.36 7.87
CA SER A 319 5.26 -24.00 7.84
C SER A 319 5.42 -23.48 6.42
N PHE A 320 5.64 -22.18 6.30
CA PHE A 320 5.94 -21.51 5.04
C PHE A 320 6.85 -20.31 5.22
N ALA A 321 7.51 -19.88 4.14
CA ALA A 321 8.14 -18.57 4.04
C ALA A 321 7.98 -17.99 2.62
N ILE A 322 7.72 -16.69 2.51
CA ILE A 322 7.47 -15.97 1.26
C ILE A 322 8.39 -14.75 1.20
N LEU A 323 9.09 -14.54 0.10
CA LEU A 323 9.90 -13.34 -0.13
C LEU A 323 9.09 -12.28 -0.87
N VAL A 324 8.94 -11.10 -0.25
CA VAL A 324 8.44 -9.88 -0.87
C VAL A 324 9.62 -8.94 -1.14
N SER A 325 9.74 -8.48 -2.38
CA SER A 325 10.89 -7.66 -2.83
C SER A 325 10.44 -6.43 -3.63
N GLU A 326 11.35 -5.48 -3.82
CA GLU A 326 11.19 -4.42 -4.82
C GLU A 326 10.83 -4.99 -6.19
N ASN A 327 10.04 -4.25 -6.96
CA ASN A 327 9.60 -4.70 -8.28
C ASN A 327 10.80 -4.95 -9.20
N ASP A 328 10.87 -6.17 -9.73
CA ASP A 328 11.92 -6.59 -10.67
C ASP A 328 11.43 -6.70 -12.13
N GLY A 329 10.17 -6.35 -12.40
CA GLY A 329 9.55 -6.45 -13.72
C GLY A 329 9.28 -7.90 -14.16
N ILE A 330 9.47 -8.90 -13.31
CA ILE A 330 9.35 -10.32 -13.66
C ILE A 330 8.30 -10.99 -12.78
N HIS A 331 8.46 -10.88 -11.46
CA HIS A 331 7.64 -11.58 -10.50
C HIS A 331 6.31 -10.85 -10.25
N PRO A 332 5.23 -11.58 -9.92
CA PRO A 332 3.90 -10.97 -9.79
C PRO A 332 3.86 -9.92 -8.69
N VAL A 333 3.09 -8.85 -8.93
CA VAL A 333 3.00 -7.67 -8.07
C VAL A 333 1.87 -7.80 -7.05
N ILE A 334 2.07 -7.24 -5.86
CA ILE A 334 1.06 -7.11 -4.81
C ILE A 334 0.40 -5.73 -4.95
N ARG A 335 -0.89 -5.69 -5.29
CA ARG A 335 -1.67 -4.45 -5.44
C ARG A 335 -2.07 -3.87 -4.08
N THR A 336 -1.15 -3.13 -3.46
CA THR A 336 -1.36 -2.48 -2.16
C THR A 336 -2.46 -1.41 -2.19
N ASP A 337 -2.92 -0.99 -3.36
CA ASP A 337 -4.05 -0.08 -3.57
C ASP A 337 -5.41 -0.81 -3.60
N ILE A 338 -5.43 -2.13 -3.81
CA ILE A 338 -6.63 -2.96 -3.82
C ILE A 338 -6.61 -3.95 -2.64
N VAL A 339 -6.81 -3.38 -1.45
CA VAL A 339 -6.95 -4.13 -0.19
C VAL A 339 -8.41 -4.12 0.28
N GLY A 340 -8.90 -5.29 0.69
CA GLY A 340 -10.15 -5.47 1.42
C GLY A 340 -9.88 -5.60 2.91
N SER A 341 -10.82 -5.11 3.74
CA SER A 341 -10.67 -5.14 5.19
C SER A 341 -12.00 -5.36 5.89
N HIS A 342 -11.99 -6.28 6.86
CA HIS A 342 -13.08 -6.44 7.81
C HIS A 342 -12.96 -5.35 8.88
N LYS A 343 -13.96 -4.47 8.95
CA LYS A 343 -13.96 -3.35 9.88
C LYS A 343 -14.62 -3.81 11.18
N ILE A 344 -14.26 -3.18 12.31
CA ILE A 344 -14.91 -3.42 13.61
C ILE A 344 -16.45 -3.32 13.49
N GLY A 345 -16.96 -2.40 12.67
CA GLY A 345 -18.39 -2.21 12.43
C GLY A 345 -19.02 -3.10 11.34
N THR A 346 -18.27 -3.96 10.65
CA THR A 346 -18.80 -4.82 9.56
C THR A 346 -19.78 -5.88 10.08
N GLY A 347 -19.64 -6.29 11.34
CA GLY A 347 -20.40 -7.39 11.93
C GLY A 347 -19.86 -8.77 11.52
N SER A 348 -20.47 -9.84 12.03
CA SER A 348 -19.96 -11.22 11.92
C SER A 348 -20.69 -12.09 10.89
N ALA A 349 -21.71 -11.57 10.20
CA ALA A 349 -22.47 -12.35 9.23
C ALA A 349 -21.58 -12.71 8.01
N PRO A 350 -21.52 -13.98 7.56
CA PRO A 350 -20.62 -14.41 6.48
C PRO A 350 -20.73 -13.57 5.19
N GLN A 351 -21.94 -13.18 4.81
CA GLN A 351 -22.16 -12.33 3.65
C GLN A 351 -21.54 -10.93 3.80
N MET A 352 -21.62 -10.33 4.99
CA MET A 352 -21.02 -9.01 5.29
C MET A 352 -19.50 -9.10 5.26
N VAL A 353 -18.94 -10.17 5.83
CA VAL A 353 -17.50 -10.42 5.83
C VAL A 353 -16.97 -10.55 4.39
N ILE A 354 -17.57 -11.42 3.56
CA ILE A 354 -17.12 -11.59 2.17
C ILE A 354 -17.39 -10.32 1.34
N THR A 355 -18.46 -9.57 1.63
CA THR A 355 -18.69 -8.26 0.98
C THR A 355 -17.54 -7.30 1.27
N ALA A 356 -17.10 -7.19 2.54
CA ALA A 356 -16.01 -6.29 2.92
C ALA A 356 -14.64 -6.75 2.39
N LEU A 357 -14.39 -8.06 2.38
CA LEU A 357 -13.12 -8.64 1.94
C LEU A 357 -13.01 -8.79 0.42
N VAL A 358 -14.12 -8.93 -0.32
CA VAL A 358 -14.08 -9.20 -1.76
C VAL A 358 -14.87 -8.15 -2.53
N GLY A 359 -16.14 -7.94 -2.21
CA GLY A 359 -17.01 -7.06 -2.99
C GLY A 359 -16.62 -5.59 -2.98
N GLU A 360 -16.35 -5.02 -1.79
CA GLU A 360 -15.95 -3.63 -1.60
C GLU A 360 -14.63 -3.28 -2.33
N PRO A 361 -13.51 -4.01 -2.13
CA PRO A 361 -12.26 -3.68 -2.82
C PRO A 361 -12.36 -3.80 -4.35
N LEU A 362 -13.06 -4.82 -4.87
CA LEU A 362 -13.26 -4.96 -6.32
C LEU A 362 -14.08 -3.80 -6.89
N THR A 363 -15.19 -3.45 -6.22
CA THR A 363 -16.02 -2.30 -6.63
C THR A 363 -15.20 -1.00 -6.63
N ARG A 364 -14.38 -0.77 -5.59
CA ARG A 364 -13.48 0.40 -5.49
C ARG A 364 -12.47 0.47 -6.62
N ALA A 365 -11.96 -0.68 -7.06
CA ALA A 365 -11.00 -0.80 -8.14
C ALA A 365 -11.64 -0.80 -9.55
N GLY A 366 -12.97 -0.75 -9.64
CA GLY A 366 -13.70 -0.89 -10.91
C GLY A 366 -13.59 -2.28 -11.53
N LEU A 367 -13.28 -3.32 -10.73
CA LEU A 367 -13.15 -4.70 -11.17
C LEU A 367 -14.44 -5.48 -10.89
N LYS A 368 -14.75 -6.41 -11.80
CA LYS A 368 -15.79 -7.43 -11.62
C LYS A 368 -15.26 -8.63 -10.86
N PHE A 369 -16.15 -9.42 -10.27
CA PHE A 369 -15.81 -10.72 -9.68
C PHE A 369 -15.24 -11.68 -10.73
N THR A 370 -15.68 -11.56 -11.98
CA THR A 370 -15.19 -12.37 -13.10
C THR A 370 -13.81 -11.93 -13.63
N ASP A 371 -13.31 -10.75 -13.21
CA ASP A 371 -11.99 -10.24 -13.62
C ASP A 371 -10.84 -10.81 -12.77
N ILE A 372 -11.17 -11.50 -11.68
CA ILE A 372 -10.24 -12.24 -10.84
C ILE A 372 -10.21 -13.68 -11.31
N ASP A 373 -9.06 -14.17 -11.77
CA ASP A 373 -8.95 -15.52 -12.31
C ASP A 373 -9.07 -16.57 -11.21
N LYS A 374 -8.44 -16.33 -10.05
CA LYS A 374 -8.45 -17.24 -8.90
C LYS A 374 -8.72 -16.52 -7.58
N TYR A 375 -9.60 -17.09 -6.78
CA TYR A 375 -9.77 -16.71 -5.38
C TYR A 375 -9.08 -17.74 -4.50
N ALA A 376 -8.24 -17.27 -3.57
CA ALA A 376 -7.63 -18.10 -2.54
C ALA A 376 -8.13 -17.62 -1.16
N PRO A 377 -9.30 -18.12 -0.71
CA PRO A 377 -9.80 -17.89 0.62
C PRO A 377 -9.12 -18.90 1.56
N GLU A 378 -9.89 -19.57 2.40
CA GLU A 378 -9.34 -20.63 3.24
C GLU A 378 -9.22 -21.93 2.42
N LEU A 379 -8.01 -22.48 2.35
CA LEU A 379 -7.63 -23.61 1.49
C LEU A 379 -7.55 -24.95 2.24
N GLN A 380 -8.35 -25.11 3.31
CA GLN A 380 -8.33 -26.33 4.12
C GLN A 380 -8.57 -27.58 3.27
N ASN A 381 -7.82 -28.63 3.57
CA ASN A 381 -7.98 -29.93 2.96
C ASN A 381 -9.34 -30.58 3.31
N PRO A 382 -10.20 -30.87 2.31
CA PRO A 382 -11.51 -31.50 2.53
C PRO A 382 -11.47 -32.88 3.19
N ASP A 383 -10.37 -33.64 3.05
CA ASP A 383 -10.22 -34.93 3.74
C ASP A 383 -10.17 -34.77 5.26
N ILE A 384 -9.73 -33.59 5.76
CA ILE A 384 -9.69 -33.28 7.19
C ILE A 384 -11.04 -32.68 7.63
N THR A 385 -11.56 -31.71 6.88
CA THR A 385 -12.71 -30.91 7.33
C THR A 385 -14.06 -31.59 7.12
N LYS A 386 -14.25 -32.41 6.06
CA LYS A 386 -15.53 -33.11 5.84
C LYS A 386 -15.81 -34.15 6.94
N PRO A 387 -14.85 -35.00 7.35
CA PRO A 387 -15.06 -35.90 8.47
C PRO A 387 -15.27 -35.18 9.81
N ALA A 388 -14.64 -34.03 10.04
CA ALA A 388 -14.88 -33.21 11.24
C ALA A 388 -16.23 -32.46 11.23
N GLY A 389 -17.02 -32.54 10.15
CA GLY A 389 -18.33 -31.90 10.05
C GLY A 389 -18.30 -30.43 9.60
N ALA A 390 -17.13 -29.88 9.29
CA ALA A 390 -16.96 -28.53 8.74
C ALA A 390 -17.28 -28.45 7.23
N GLY A 391 -17.30 -29.60 6.54
CA GLY A 391 -17.60 -29.67 5.10
C GLY A 391 -16.44 -29.23 4.21
N ASP A 392 -16.74 -28.87 2.96
CA ASP A 392 -15.75 -28.32 2.01
C ASP A 392 -15.63 -26.80 2.19
N VAL A 393 -14.69 -26.37 3.01
CA VAL A 393 -14.53 -24.96 3.39
C VAL A 393 -14.15 -24.07 2.19
N PRO A 394 -13.19 -24.44 1.32
CA PRO A 394 -12.92 -23.68 0.11
C PRO A 394 -14.16 -23.55 -0.80
N GLU A 395 -14.84 -24.67 -1.09
CA GLU A 395 -16.03 -24.67 -1.96
C GLU A 395 -17.16 -23.78 -1.43
N ALA A 396 -17.38 -23.80 -0.12
CA ALA A 396 -18.38 -22.94 0.54
C ALA A 396 -18.04 -21.44 0.37
N ASN A 397 -16.77 -21.06 0.49
CA ASN A 397 -16.33 -19.69 0.27
C ASN A 397 -16.51 -19.28 -1.21
N TYR A 398 -16.15 -20.14 -2.17
CA TYR A 398 -16.36 -19.83 -3.60
C TYR A 398 -17.83 -19.64 -3.95
N LYS A 399 -18.73 -20.47 -3.40
CA LYS A 399 -20.19 -20.30 -3.57
C LYS A 399 -20.68 -18.96 -3.02
N MET A 400 -20.12 -18.49 -1.89
CA MET A 400 -20.46 -17.20 -1.31
C MET A 400 -19.99 -16.03 -2.20
N ILE A 401 -18.76 -16.11 -2.74
CA ILE A 401 -18.23 -15.13 -3.68
C ILE A 401 -19.08 -15.09 -4.96
N ALA A 402 -19.42 -16.25 -5.53
CA ALA A 402 -20.30 -16.36 -6.69
C ALA A 402 -21.69 -15.78 -6.41
N ALA A 403 -22.25 -16.01 -5.21
CA ALA A 403 -23.53 -15.44 -4.82
C ALA A 403 -23.51 -13.90 -4.78
N LEU A 404 -22.40 -13.29 -4.34
CA LEU A 404 -22.24 -11.83 -4.44
C LEU A 404 -22.16 -11.34 -5.88
N ALA A 405 -21.49 -12.07 -6.77
CA ALA A 405 -21.46 -11.76 -8.20
C ALA A 405 -22.86 -11.82 -8.83
N VAL A 406 -23.70 -12.79 -8.42
CA VAL A 406 -25.13 -12.86 -8.81
C VAL A 406 -25.89 -11.64 -8.29
N MET A 407 -25.69 -11.25 -7.03
CA MET A 407 -26.34 -10.07 -6.45
C MET A 407 -25.96 -8.78 -7.17
N LYS A 408 -24.74 -8.70 -7.71
CA LYS A 408 -24.24 -7.59 -8.53
C LYS A 408 -24.63 -7.68 -10.01
N LYS A 409 -25.36 -8.74 -10.39
CA LYS A 409 -25.82 -9.01 -11.77
C LYS A 409 -24.67 -9.18 -12.77
N GLU A 410 -23.52 -9.67 -12.31
CA GLU A 410 -22.37 -9.97 -13.18
C GLU A 410 -22.45 -11.37 -13.78
N ILE A 411 -23.11 -12.29 -13.08
CA ILE A 411 -23.41 -13.65 -13.52
C ILE A 411 -24.85 -14.02 -13.14
N GLU A 412 -25.41 -15.01 -13.83
CA GLU A 412 -26.71 -15.61 -13.51
C GLU A 412 -26.60 -16.64 -12.38
N ARG A 413 -27.69 -16.87 -11.64
CA ARG A 413 -27.71 -17.86 -10.55
C ARG A 413 -27.35 -19.28 -11.00
N SER A 414 -27.66 -19.64 -12.25
CA SER A 414 -27.30 -20.92 -12.85
C SER A 414 -25.79 -21.08 -13.10
N GLN A 415 -25.02 -19.99 -13.12
CA GLN A 415 -23.58 -19.99 -13.41
C GLN A 415 -22.70 -20.15 -12.15
N ILE A 416 -23.29 -20.29 -10.95
CA ILE A 416 -22.53 -20.44 -9.70
C ILE A 416 -21.58 -21.65 -9.75
N ALA A 417 -22.03 -22.80 -10.28
CA ALA A 417 -21.19 -24.00 -10.35
C ALA A 417 -19.99 -23.80 -11.30
N ASP A 418 -20.21 -23.15 -12.45
CA ASP A 418 -19.15 -22.82 -13.40
C ASP A 418 -18.17 -21.80 -12.82
N PHE A 419 -18.67 -20.83 -12.05
CA PHE A 419 -17.83 -19.86 -11.34
C PHE A 419 -16.92 -20.56 -10.34
N VAL A 420 -17.47 -21.45 -9.50
CA VAL A 420 -16.69 -22.24 -8.52
C VAL A 420 -15.63 -23.07 -9.23
N LYS A 421 -15.96 -23.72 -10.33
CA LYS A 421 -15.01 -24.54 -11.11
C LYS A 421 -13.90 -23.70 -11.74
N LYS A 422 -14.24 -22.54 -12.29
CA LYS A 422 -13.28 -21.67 -13.00
C LYS A 422 -12.37 -20.91 -12.03
N HIS A 423 -12.97 -20.27 -11.04
CA HIS A 423 -12.30 -19.32 -10.16
C HIS A 423 -11.88 -19.89 -8.80
N GLY A 424 -12.36 -21.08 -8.45
CA GLY A 424 -11.97 -21.81 -7.25
C GLY A 424 -10.86 -22.83 -7.48
N MET A 425 -10.44 -23.45 -6.38
CA MET A 425 -9.44 -24.51 -6.30
C MET A 425 -9.78 -25.47 -5.16
N THR A 426 -9.56 -26.76 -5.34
CA THR A 426 -9.67 -27.76 -4.25
C THR A 426 -8.63 -27.45 -3.19
N GLY A 427 -9.02 -27.39 -1.91
CA GLY A 427 -8.09 -27.13 -0.81
C GLY A 427 -7.15 -28.31 -0.54
N TRP A 428 -5.91 -28.01 -0.14
CA TRP A 428 -4.88 -29.01 0.18
C TRP A 428 -4.17 -28.75 1.51
N ALA A 429 -4.35 -27.57 2.09
CA ALA A 429 -3.58 -27.13 3.24
C ALA A 429 -4.00 -27.88 4.53
N PRO A 430 -3.04 -28.28 5.38
CA PRO A 430 -3.36 -28.83 6.70
C PRO A 430 -3.99 -27.76 7.61
N THR A 431 -4.58 -28.19 8.73
CA THR A 431 -5.49 -27.37 9.56
C THR A 431 -4.81 -26.55 10.67
N GLN A 432 -3.52 -26.26 10.56
CA GLN A 432 -2.85 -25.32 11.47
C GLN A 432 -3.22 -23.90 11.12
N GLY A 433 -3.71 -23.05 12.01
CA GLY A 433 -4.66 -22.03 11.55
C GLY A 433 -4.08 -20.96 10.63
N HIS A 434 -2.82 -20.56 10.74
CA HIS A 434 -2.18 -19.69 9.73
C HIS A 434 -1.96 -20.40 8.39
N ILE A 435 -1.80 -21.72 8.37
CA ILE A 435 -1.46 -22.49 7.16
C ILE A 435 -2.57 -22.50 6.10
N PRO A 436 -3.86 -22.80 6.36
CA PRO A 436 -4.90 -22.80 5.35
C PRO A 436 -5.40 -21.39 5.02
N SER A 437 -4.67 -20.33 5.39
CA SER A 437 -4.92 -18.99 4.81
C SER A 437 -4.83 -19.05 3.28
N GLY A 438 -5.19 -17.98 2.55
CA GLY A 438 -5.01 -17.97 1.09
C GLY A 438 -3.55 -18.05 0.62
N VAL A 439 -2.58 -17.93 1.55
CA VAL A 439 -1.15 -17.80 1.26
C VAL A 439 -0.46 -19.03 0.67
N PRO A 440 -0.81 -20.30 0.97
CA PRO A 440 -0.21 -21.48 0.32
C PRO A 440 -0.36 -21.50 -1.19
N TYR A 441 -1.33 -20.78 -1.75
CA TYR A 441 -1.47 -20.65 -3.19
C TYR A 441 -0.35 -19.82 -3.82
N LEU A 442 0.33 -18.95 -3.07
CA LEU A 442 1.31 -18.01 -3.64
C LEU A 442 2.44 -18.71 -4.41
N GLY A 443 2.89 -19.90 -3.99
CA GLY A 443 3.92 -20.64 -4.73
C GLY A 443 3.45 -21.09 -6.11
N HIS A 444 2.24 -21.65 -6.18
CA HIS A 444 1.59 -21.98 -7.46
C HIS A 444 1.31 -20.72 -8.29
N LEU A 445 0.85 -19.66 -7.65
CA LEU A 445 0.52 -18.39 -8.31
C LEU A 445 1.75 -17.73 -8.95
N ILE A 446 2.92 -17.73 -8.31
CA ILE A 446 4.17 -17.23 -8.92
C ILE A 446 4.41 -17.96 -10.23
N LYS A 447 4.38 -19.30 -10.21
CA LYS A 447 4.59 -20.12 -11.40
C LYS A 447 3.53 -19.84 -12.47
N GLU A 448 2.27 -19.74 -12.10
CA GLU A 448 1.18 -19.46 -13.04
C GLU A 448 1.24 -18.09 -13.68
N CYS A 449 1.62 -17.05 -12.93
CA CYS A 449 1.83 -15.71 -13.45
C CYS A 449 3.00 -15.71 -14.44
N LEU A 450 4.12 -16.36 -14.11
CA LEU A 450 5.28 -16.50 -15.00
C LEU A 450 4.94 -17.31 -16.26
N ASP A 451 4.09 -18.34 -16.13
CA ASP A 451 3.56 -19.15 -17.23
C ASP A 451 2.41 -18.46 -17.99
N LYS A 452 1.99 -17.25 -17.59
CA LYS A 452 0.85 -16.48 -18.15
C LYS A 452 -0.50 -17.21 -18.10
N LYS A 453 -0.70 -18.12 -17.14
CA LYS A 453 -1.95 -18.86 -16.92
C LYS A 453 -2.94 -18.09 -16.05
N THR A 454 -2.42 -17.30 -15.11
CA THR A 454 -3.20 -16.52 -14.15
C THR A 454 -2.75 -15.07 -14.24
N LYS A 455 -3.68 -14.14 -14.49
CA LYS A 455 -3.42 -12.70 -14.52
C LYS A 455 -3.68 -12.07 -13.16
N ARG A 456 -4.76 -12.44 -12.49
CA ARG A 456 -5.14 -11.87 -11.19
C ARG A 456 -5.62 -12.94 -10.23
N ALA A 457 -5.08 -12.91 -9.02
CA ALA A 457 -5.61 -13.70 -7.92
C ALA A 457 -5.90 -12.81 -6.71
N MET A 458 -6.99 -13.09 -6.02
CA MET A 458 -7.31 -12.45 -4.76
C MET A 458 -7.05 -13.41 -3.60
N ILE A 459 -6.15 -13.00 -2.71
CA ILE A 459 -5.78 -13.74 -1.51
C ILE A 459 -6.59 -13.19 -0.34
N VAL A 460 -7.29 -14.06 0.40
CA VAL A 460 -8.16 -13.67 1.51
C VAL A 460 -7.75 -14.40 2.79
N GLY A 461 -7.41 -13.63 3.82
CA GLY A 461 -7.21 -14.13 5.18
C GLY A 461 -8.40 -13.80 6.05
N LYS A 462 -8.86 -14.77 6.85
CA LYS A 462 -10.00 -14.60 7.76
C LYS A 462 -9.77 -15.45 9.00
N GLY A 463 -9.85 -14.84 10.17
CA GLY A 463 -9.55 -15.45 11.46
C GLY A 463 -10.69 -15.30 12.45
N SER A 464 -10.86 -16.29 13.33
CA SER A 464 -11.82 -16.22 14.42
C SER A 464 -11.13 -15.69 15.68
N LEU A 465 -11.50 -14.51 16.18
CA LEU A 465 -10.87 -13.92 17.37
C LEU A 465 -11.53 -14.37 18.69
N PHE A 466 -12.71 -14.99 18.63
CA PHE A 466 -13.46 -15.40 19.82
C PHE A 466 -12.77 -16.47 20.68
N LEU A 467 -11.82 -17.20 20.12
CA LEU A 467 -11.02 -18.19 20.86
C LEU A 467 -10.19 -17.54 21.97
N GLY A 468 -9.72 -16.31 21.74
CA GLY A 468 -9.01 -15.54 22.77
C GLY A 468 -9.90 -15.05 23.92
N ARG A 469 -11.23 -15.20 23.79
CA ARG A 469 -12.24 -14.74 24.78
C ARG A 469 -12.16 -13.24 25.13
N LEU A 470 -11.62 -12.43 24.22
CA LEU A 470 -11.54 -10.96 24.36
C LEU A 470 -12.57 -10.23 23.49
N THR A 471 -13.03 -10.85 22.40
CA THR A 471 -14.00 -10.26 21.46
C THR A 471 -14.76 -11.36 20.72
N ASN A 472 -15.99 -11.10 20.29
CA ASN A 472 -16.76 -12.01 19.43
C ASN A 472 -16.60 -11.71 17.92
N LEU A 473 -15.68 -10.82 17.57
CA LEU A 473 -15.43 -10.43 16.18
C LEU A 473 -14.66 -11.50 15.42
N PHE A 474 -14.80 -11.44 14.10
CA PHE A 474 -13.86 -12.04 13.17
C PHE A 474 -12.80 -11.01 12.80
N ASP A 475 -11.65 -11.49 12.36
CA ASP A 475 -10.64 -10.68 11.67
C ASP A 475 -10.60 -11.07 10.20
N GLY A 476 -10.12 -10.16 9.36
CA GLY A 476 -9.87 -10.49 7.97
C GLY A 476 -9.41 -9.33 7.11
N VAL A 477 -8.55 -9.67 6.16
CA VAL A 477 -8.04 -8.78 5.11
C VAL A 477 -7.87 -9.56 3.83
N SER A 478 -7.84 -8.84 2.71
CA SER A 478 -7.54 -9.41 1.41
C SER A 478 -6.67 -8.49 0.58
N PHE A 479 -5.96 -9.05 -0.38
CA PHE A 479 -5.17 -8.30 -1.35
C PHE A 479 -5.19 -9.00 -2.70
N ILE A 480 -4.94 -8.23 -3.75
CA ILE A 480 -4.80 -8.76 -5.10
C ILE A 480 -3.32 -8.92 -5.43
N VAL A 481 -2.99 -10.05 -6.04
CA VAL A 481 -1.73 -10.30 -6.73
C VAL A 481 -2.00 -10.31 -8.22
N GLU A 482 -1.20 -9.60 -9.00
CA GLU A 482 -1.32 -9.56 -10.46
C GLU A 482 -0.03 -10.00 -11.14
N ALA A 483 -0.16 -10.62 -12.30
CA ALA A 483 0.97 -10.88 -13.18
C ALA A 483 1.67 -9.55 -13.53
N ASN A 484 3.01 -9.57 -13.49
CA ASN A 484 3.80 -8.40 -13.80
C ASN A 484 3.92 -8.24 -15.31
N GLU A 485 3.45 -7.12 -15.85
CA GLU A 485 3.51 -6.82 -17.28
C GLU A 485 4.89 -6.28 -17.70
N GLY A 486 5.86 -6.26 -16.78
CA GLY A 486 7.21 -5.73 -16.96
C GLY A 486 7.30 -4.24 -16.67
N SER A 487 8.48 -3.77 -16.26
CA SER A 487 8.83 -2.36 -16.40
C SER A 487 9.02 -2.09 -17.89
N GLY A 488 7.92 -1.89 -18.62
CA GLY A 488 7.98 -1.50 -20.01
C GLY A 488 8.91 -0.29 -20.15
N SER A 489 10.07 -0.49 -20.78
CA SER A 489 10.49 0.48 -21.79
C SER A 489 9.27 0.62 -22.69
N VAL A 490 8.60 1.75 -22.59
CA VAL A 490 7.39 2.03 -23.37
C VAL A 490 7.81 2.17 -24.83
N GLU A 491 7.98 1.05 -25.51
CA GLU A 491 7.72 0.97 -26.94
C GLU A 491 6.21 0.80 -27.06
N HIS A 492 5.55 1.91 -27.42
CA HIS A 492 4.13 1.94 -27.73
C HIS A 492 3.88 1.17 -29.04
N ASP A 493 3.64 -0.14 -28.96
CA ASP A 493 2.90 -0.85 -29.99
C ASP A 493 1.40 -0.69 -29.72
N ILE A 494 0.81 0.24 -30.46
CA ILE A 494 -0.62 0.45 -30.55
C ILE A 494 -1.16 -0.61 -31.52
N GLU A 495 -1.74 -1.69 -30.99
CA GLU A 495 -2.63 -2.54 -31.78
C GLU A 495 -4.10 -2.10 -31.65
N SER A 496 -4.71 -2.03 -32.82
CA SER A 496 -5.94 -1.34 -33.15
C SER A 496 -7.20 -1.92 -32.55
N SER A 497 -7.99 -1.07 -31.88
CA SER A 497 -9.45 -1.13 -31.96
C SER A 497 -9.98 0.29 -32.09
N ASN A 498 -10.92 0.49 -33.01
CA ASN A 498 -11.43 1.78 -33.43
C ASN A 498 -12.02 2.58 -32.24
N GLU A 499 -11.36 3.66 -31.84
CA GLU A 499 -11.89 5.04 -31.78
C GLU A 499 -10.89 5.99 -31.08
N THR A 500 -10.51 7.04 -31.82
CA THR A 500 -9.82 8.29 -31.39
C THR A 500 -8.43 8.17 -30.74
N VAL A 501 -7.40 7.99 -31.59
CA VAL A 501 -5.98 8.20 -31.23
C VAL A 501 -5.72 9.70 -30.98
N PHE A 502 -5.42 10.09 -29.74
CA PHE A 502 -4.81 11.39 -29.47
C PHE A 502 -3.29 11.27 -29.70
N LYS A 503 -2.82 11.74 -30.86
CA LYS A 503 -1.37 11.88 -31.10
C LYS A 503 -0.84 13.02 -30.23
N ALA A 504 -0.06 12.69 -29.20
CA ALA A 504 0.82 13.68 -28.59
C ALA A 504 1.77 14.20 -29.69
N LYS A 505 1.85 15.52 -29.87
CA LYS A 505 2.87 16.15 -30.71
C LYS A 505 4.23 15.69 -30.19
N GLY A 506 5.00 14.96 -31.00
CA GLY A 506 6.37 14.59 -30.66
C GLY A 506 7.25 15.84 -30.60
N THR A 507 7.39 16.44 -29.42
CA THR A 507 8.34 17.52 -29.16
C THR A 507 9.73 16.91 -28.99
N SER A 508 10.57 17.05 -30.02
CA SER A 508 11.98 16.69 -29.92
C SER A 508 12.72 17.73 -29.06
N THR A 509 13.19 17.33 -27.88
CA THR A 509 14.00 18.17 -26.98
C THR A 509 15.50 18.23 -27.37
N LYS A 510 15.89 17.52 -28.43
CA LYS A 510 17.27 17.41 -28.90
C LYS A 510 17.82 18.75 -29.40
N GLY A 511 18.94 19.21 -28.82
CA GLY A 511 19.59 20.49 -29.16
C GLY A 511 19.09 21.71 -28.38
N ILE A 512 18.27 21.50 -27.34
CA ILE A 512 17.88 22.53 -26.38
C ILE A 512 18.90 22.59 -25.26
N ASN A 513 19.45 23.77 -25.00
CA ASN A 513 20.42 23.99 -23.94
C ASN A 513 19.85 24.90 -22.84
N VAL A 514 19.88 24.42 -21.60
CA VAL A 514 19.38 25.14 -20.42
C VAL A 514 20.52 25.45 -19.46
N ALA A 515 20.71 26.74 -19.14
CA ALA A 515 21.68 27.16 -18.13
C ALA A 515 21.12 26.94 -16.71
N TYR A 516 21.92 26.44 -15.77
CA TYR A 516 21.55 26.35 -14.36
C TYR A 516 22.55 27.12 -13.50
N ALA A 517 22.08 28.21 -12.87
CA ALA A 517 22.87 28.98 -11.92
C ALA A 517 22.71 28.41 -10.51
N LEU A 518 23.82 27.93 -9.93
CA LEU A 518 23.81 27.24 -8.64
C LEU A 518 23.75 28.16 -7.40
N GLU A 519 23.95 29.46 -7.59
CA GLU A 519 24.13 30.43 -6.52
C GLU A 519 22.96 30.43 -5.51
N GLY A 520 23.25 30.06 -4.26
CA GLY A 520 22.28 30.05 -3.17
C GLY A 520 21.61 28.70 -2.87
N SER A 521 21.99 27.61 -3.55
CA SER A 521 21.56 26.25 -3.21
C SER A 521 21.99 25.83 -1.80
N GLU A 522 21.08 25.23 -1.04
CA GLU A 522 21.36 24.64 0.28
C GLU A 522 21.97 23.23 0.18
N HIS A 523 21.91 22.60 -1.00
CA HIS A 523 22.34 21.20 -1.22
C HIS A 523 23.67 21.07 -1.99
N GLY A 524 24.24 22.20 -2.41
CA GLY A 524 25.58 22.26 -3.02
C GLY A 524 25.71 21.67 -4.44
N SER A 525 26.94 21.59 -4.93
CA SER A 525 27.27 21.28 -6.33
C SER A 525 27.13 19.80 -6.72
N GLN A 526 27.15 18.88 -5.76
CA GLN A 526 26.89 17.46 -6.02
C GLN A 526 25.45 17.24 -6.43
N GLU A 527 24.51 17.84 -5.69
CA GLU A 527 23.07 17.77 -5.98
C GLU A 527 22.74 18.41 -7.34
N ALA A 528 23.37 19.55 -7.63
CA ALA A 528 23.28 20.21 -8.92
C ALA A 528 23.68 19.28 -10.08
N ARG A 529 24.84 18.63 -9.96
CA ARG A 529 25.33 17.69 -10.98
C ARG A 529 24.42 16.48 -11.15
N LEU A 530 23.81 16.00 -10.07
CA LEU A 530 22.81 14.93 -10.14
C LEU A 530 21.58 15.39 -10.93
N ALA A 531 21.07 16.59 -10.67
CA ALA A 531 19.94 17.17 -11.41
C ALA A 531 20.22 17.25 -12.91
N LEU A 532 21.40 17.76 -13.27
CA LEU A 532 21.82 17.88 -14.67
C LEU A 532 22.02 16.51 -15.34
N LYS A 533 22.50 15.51 -14.59
CA LYS A 533 22.59 14.13 -15.10
C LYS A 533 21.21 13.53 -15.38
N ILE A 534 20.22 13.81 -14.52
CA ILE A 534 18.83 13.39 -14.74
C ILE A 534 18.27 14.07 -15.99
N ALA A 535 18.47 15.38 -16.17
CA ALA A 535 18.05 16.10 -17.36
C ALA A 535 18.73 15.57 -18.65
N ALA A 536 20.03 15.30 -18.59
CA ALA A 536 20.80 14.74 -19.70
C ALA A 536 20.29 13.35 -20.11
N SER A 537 19.83 12.53 -19.15
CA SER A 537 19.22 11.22 -19.45
C SER A 537 17.92 11.33 -20.27
N LYS A 538 17.27 12.51 -20.25
CA LYS A 538 16.10 12.85 -21.06
C LYS A 538 16.46 13.55 -22.39
N GLY A 539 17.76 13.61 -22.73
CA GLY A 539 18.26 14.22 -23.96
C GLY A 539 18.25 15.75 -23.97
N ILE A 540 18.22 16.39 -22.79
CA ILE A 540 18.27 17.86 -22.64
C ILE A 540 19.70 18.27 -22.34
N ASP A 541 20.26 19.18 -23.13
CA ASP A 541 21.59 19.73 -22.89
C ASP A 541 21.52 20.79 -21.78
N THR A 542 22.52 20.81 -20.91
CA THR A 542 22.55 21.73 -19.76
C THR A 542 23.93 22.28 -19.52
N VAL A 543 24.01 23.55 -19.10
CA VAL A 543 25.27 24.21 -18.69
C VAL A 543 25.16 24.62 -17.22
N LEU A 544 26.07 24.12 -16.38
CA LEU A 544 26.17 24.53 -14.98
C LEU A 544 26.98 25.83 -14.88
N CYS A 545 26.36 26.89 -14.35
CA CYS A 545 27.03 28.11 -13.91
C CYS A 545 27.25 28.02 -12.39
N ASP A 546 28.51 27.90 -11.97
CA ASP A 546 28.93 27.69 -10.58
C ASP A 546 30.01 28.71 -10.20
N GLY A 547 30.04 29.12 -8.92
CA GLY A 547 30.91 30.17 -8.39
C GLY A 547 30.21 31.51 -8.14
N ALA A 548 30.97 32.48 -7.64
CA ALA A 548 30.47 33.81 -7.25
C ALA A 548 29.95 34.66 -8.42
N ASP A 549 30.24 34.27 -9.65
CA ASP A 549 29.81 34.92 -10.89
C ASP A 549 28.78 34.08 -11.67
N ALA A 550 28.20 33.03 -11.06
CA ALA A 550 27.25 32.12 -11.70
C ALA A 550 26.07 32.85 -12.38
N HIS A 551 25.49 33.86 -11.72
CA HIS A 551 24.39 34.64 -12.31
C HIS A 551 24.84 35.46 -13.54
N SER A 552 26.06 36.01 -13.51
CA SER A 552 26.63 36.76 -14.65
C SER A 552 26.94 35.85 -15.84
N GLN A 553 27.41 34.62 -15.57
CA GLN A 553 27.63 33.60 -16.59
C GLN A 553 26.31 33.19 -17.25
N MET A 554 25.27 32.95 -16.44
CA MET A 554 23.92 32.62 -16.92
C MET A 554 23.37 33.71 -17.86
N GLU A 555 23.45 34.99 -17.47
CA GLU A 555 23.02 36.12 -18.31
C GLU A 555 23.80 36.20 -19.63
N LYS A 556 25.12 35.93 -19.60
CA LYS A 556 25.94 35.89 -20.81
C LYS A 556 25.49 34.79 -21.77
N LEU A 557 25.19 33.59 -21.26
CA LEU A 557 24.72 32.44 -22.07
C LEU A 557 23.35 32.70 -22.70
N LEU A 558 22.44 33.33 -21.96
CA LEU A 558 21.14 33.76 -22.48
C LEU A 558 21.30 34.85 -23.55
N GLY A 559 22.16 35.84 -23.30
CA GLY A 559 22.40 36.96 -24.20
C GLY A 559 23.11 36.57 -25.50
N SER A 560 24.00 35.56 -25.48
CA SER A 560 24.65 35.04 -26.69
C SER A 560 23.80 34.04 -27.47
N GLY A 561 22.73 33.52 -26.86
CA GLY A 561 21.89 32.45 -27.43
C GLY A 561 22.50 31.05 -27.27
N GLU A 562 23.59 30.91 -26.52
CA GLU A 562 24.19 29.61 -26.19
C GLU A 562 23.29 28.76 -25.27
N ALA A 563 22.43 29.41 -24.47
CA ALA A 563 21.34 28.78 -23.74
C ALA A 563 20.01 29.47 -24.09
N GLN A 564 18.95 28.68 -24.27
CA GLN A 564 17.62 29.19 -24.63
C GLN A 564 16.73 29.46 -23.41
N ALA A 565 17.07 28.89 -22.26
CA ALA A 565 16.43 29.15 -20.98
C ALA A 565 17.44 29.04 -19.83
N ALA A 566 17.06 29.55 -18.66
CA ALA A 566 17.83 29.38 -17.45
C ALA A 566 16.98 28.93 -16.27
N VAL A 567 17.60 28.20 -15.34
CA VAL A 567 17.06 27.83 -14.02
C VAL A 567 17.91 28.55 -12.97
N THR A 568 17.27 29.23 -12.02
CA THR A 568 17.94 29.99 -10.94
C THR A 568 17.07 30.05 -9.69
N MET A 569 17.67 30.30 -8.52
CA MET A 569 16.92 30.44 -7.27
C MET A 569 16.25 31.80 -7.11
N HIS A 570 16.76 32.82 -7.80
CA HIS A 570 16.24 34.18 -7.76
C HIS A 570 16.48 34.89 -9.08
N TYR A 571 15.51 35.73 -9.46
CA TYR A 571 15.61 36.60 -10.62
C TYR A 571 14.71 37.83 -10.42
N PRO A 572 15.19 39.05 -10.71
CA PRO A 572 14.38 40.26 -10.58
C PRO A 572 13.45 40.41 -11.79
N PHE A 573 12.22 39.91 -11.67
CA PHE A 573 11.19 40.13 -12.69
C PHE A 573 10.61 41.55 -12.60
N PRO A 574 10.36 42.23 -13.74
CA PRO A 574 9.66 43.51 -13.75
C PRO A 574 8.17 43.31 -13.37
N ILE A 575 7.52 44.39 -12.92
CA ILE A 575 6.06 44.39 -12.74
C ILE A 575 5.40 44.08 -14.09
N GLY A 576 4.41 43.19 -14.08
CA GLY A 576 3.79 42.64 -15.27
C GLY A 576 4.22 41.21 -15.60
N VAL A 577 5.25 40.69 -14.91
CA VAL A 577 5.74 39.32 -15.07
C VAL A 577 5.56 38.57 -13.74
N SER A 578 4.96 37.39 -13.82
CA SER A 578 4.83 36.46 -12.68
C SER A 578 5.17 35.03 -13.07
N THR A 579 5.46 34.21 -12.07
CA THR A 579 5.91 32.84 -12.29
C THR A 579 4.77 31.82 -12.18
N VAL A 580 4.79 30.81 -13.06
CA VAL A 580 3.79 29.73 -13.09
C VAL A 580 4.42 28.38 -12.74
N GLY A 581 4.33 28.00 -11.46
CA GLY A 581 4.91 26.74 -10.98
C GLY A 581 4.16 25.52 -11.46
N LYS A 582 4.80 24.35 -11.43
CA LYS A 582 4.16 23.08 -11.79
C LYS A 582 4.44 22.05 -10.71
N VAL A 583 3.35 21.57 -10.10
CA VAL A 583 3.36 20.61 -8.98
C VAL A 583 2.77 19.28 -9.40
N ILE A 584 3.06 18.23 -8.61
CA ILE A 584 2.37 16.95 -8.70
C ILE A 584 1.37 16.88 -7.53
N THR A 585 0.10 16.67 -7.86
CA THR A 585 -0.98 16.61 -6.87
C THR A 585 -0.89 15.32 -6.05
N PRO A 586 -0.98 15.36 -4.69
CA PRO A 586 -0.76 14.19 -3.86
C PRO A 586 -1.81 13.09 -4.03
N ALA A 587 -3.07 13.45 -4.30
CA ALA A 587 -4.14 12.45 -4.32
C ALA A 587 -4.19 11.62 -5.62
N LYS A 588 -3.82 12.21 -6.76
CA LYS A 588 -3.93 11.57 -8.09
C LYS A 588 -2.62 11.50 -8.86
N GLY A 589 -1.53 12.08 -8.35
CA GLY A 589 -0.26 12.17 -9.07
C GLY A 589 -0.36 13.00 -10.37
N LYS A 590 -1.42 13.81 -10.53
CA LYS A 590 -1.66 14.63 -11.72
C LYS A 590 -0.82 15.91 -11.66
N PRO A 591 -0.15 16.32 -12.75
CA PRO A 591 0.45 17.64 -12.85
C PRO A 591 -0.60 18.75 -12.76
N MET A 592 -0.28 19.84 -12.05
CA MET A 592 -1.11 21.04 -11.96
C MET A 592 -0.23 22.28 -11.98
N TYR A 593 -0.64 23.30 -12.72
CA TYR A 593 0.04 24.58 -12.85
C TYR A 593 -0.50 25.55 -11.79
N ILE A 594 0.39 26.15 -11.00
CA ILE A 594 0.08 27.14 -9.97
C ILE A 594 0.40 28.52 -10.53
N ALA A 595 -0.61 29.34 -10.79
CA ALA A 595 -0.46 30.69 -11.34
C ALA A 595 -1.00 31.70 -10.32
N ASN A 596 -0.22 32.25 -9.39
CA ASN A 596 1.18 32.71 -9.46
C ASN A 596 1.98 32.22 -8.23
N THR A 597 3.27 31.88 -8.39
CA THR A 597 4.12 31.44 -7.27
C THR A 597 5.14 32.47 -6.74
N THR A 598 5.53 33.44 -7.57
CA THR A 598 6.42 34.58 -7.26
C THR A 598 6.24 35.68 -8.32
N GLY A 599 6.54 36.93 -7.96
CA GLY A 599 6.43 38.09 -8.87
C GLY A 599 5.03 38.70 -8.88
N THR A 600 4.88 39.81 -9.61
CA THR A 600 3.70 40.67 -9.53
C THR A 600 3.22 41.06 -10.92
N SER A 601 2.08 40.49 -11.37
CA SER A 601 1.49 40.77 -12.68
C SER A 601 0.78 42.11 -12.77
N ASP A 602 0.29 42.64 -11.65
CA ASP A 602 -0.36 43.95 -11.54
C ASP A 602 -0.31 44.45 -10.10
N THR A 603 -0.43 45.76 -9.89
CA THR A 603 -0.53 46.34 -8.54
C THR A 603 -1.93 46.22 -7.96
N ASP A 604 -2.97 46.09 -8.81
CA ASP A 604 -4.31 45.73 -8.36
C ASP A 604 -4.46 44.21 -8.24
N ARG A 605 -5.05 43.74 -7.12
CA ARG A 605 -5.18 42.32 -6.80
C ARG A 605 -6.03 41.57 -7.82
N VAL A 606 -7.18 42.12 -8.22
CA VAL A 606 -8.10 41.44 -9.14
C VAL A 606 -7.50 41.42 -10.53
N ALA A 607 -6.93 42.55 -10.97
CA ALA A 607 -6.20 42.61 -12.23
C ALA A 607 -5.03 41.61 -12.28
N ALA A 608 -4.30 41.46 -11.17
CA ALA A 608 -3.23 40.49 -11.06
C ALA A 608 -3.73 39.05 -11.21
N LEU A 609 -4.84 38.67 -10.56
CA LEU A 609 -5.42 37.32 -10.69
C LEU A 609 -5.86 37.01 -12.13
N VAL A 610 -6.49 37.97 -12.82
CA VAL A 610 -6.89 37.80 -14.23
C VAL A 610 -5.66 37.60 -15.12
N LYS A 611 -4.61 38.41 -14.94
CA LYS A 611 -3.35 38.26 -15.68
C LYS A 611 -2.63 36.95 -15.35
N ASN A 612 -2.68 36.50 -14.09
CA ASN A 612 -2.13 35.21 -13.68
C ASN A 612 -2.85 34.05 -14.36
N ALA A 613 -4.17 34.12 -14.54
CA ALA A 613 -4.93 33.10 -15.26
C ALA A 613 -4.44 32.95 -16.71
N ILE A 614 -4.25 34.06 -17.42
CA ILE A 614 -3.71 34.08 -18.79
C ILE A 614 -2.29 33.52 -18.80
N ALA A 615 -1.43 33.95 -17.88
CA ALA A 615 -0.06 33.41 -17.75
C ALA A 615 -0.05 31.89 -17.51
N GLY A 616 -0.95 31.39 -16.67
CA GLY A 616 -1.12 29.98 -16.39
C GLY A 616 -1.55 29.16 -17.61
N ILE A 617 -2.52 29.68 -18.38
CA ILE A 617 -2.96 29.09 -19.66
C ILE A 617 -1.80 29.03 -20.65
N ILE A 618 -1.03 30.11 -20.79
CA ILE A 618 0.15 30.18 -21.68
C ILE A 618 1.16 29.10 -21.30
N ALA A 619 1.50 29.01 -20.02
CA ALA A 619 2.50 28.05 -19.54
C ALA A 619 2.05 26.60 -19.74
N ALA A 620 0.77 26.30 -19.43
CA ALA A 620 0.20 24.97 -19.66
C ALA A 620 0.16 24.59 -21.15
N LYS A 621 -0.28 25.51 -22.03
CA LYS A 621 -0.27 25.31 -23.50
C LYS A 621 1.14 25.10 -24.03
N ALA A 622 2.10 25.89 -23.57
CA ALA A 622 3.50 25.78 -23.98
C ALA A 622 4.19 24.51 -23.44
N ASP A 623 3.67 23.91 -22.37
CA ASP A 623 4.13 22.62 -21.84
C ASP A 623 3.39 21.41 -22.44
N GLY A 624 2.48 21.65 -23.40
CA GLY A 624 1.82 20.61 -24.18
C GLY A 624 0.36 20.34 -23.83
N VAL A 625 -0.26 21.10 -22.92
CA VAL A 625 -1.70 20.98 -22.61
C VAL A 625 -2.52 21.81 -23.60
N GLU A 626 -3.12 21.17 -24.60
CA GLU A 626 -3.79 21.86 -25.70
C GLU A 626 -4.94 22.79 -25.25
N ARG A 627 -5.79 22.31 -24.33
CA ARG A 627 -6.95 23.04 -23.80
C ARG A 627 -6.97 22.95 -22.27
N PRO A 628 -6.19 23.78 -21.56
CA PRO A 628 -6.08 23.70 -20.11
C PRO A 628 -7.34 24.22 -19.43
N THR A 629 -7.83 23.46 -18.45
CA THR A 629 -8.94 23.87 -17.59
C THR A 629 -8.45 24.78 -16.45
N VAL A 630 -9.21 25.84 -16.16
CA VAL A 630 -8.87 26.88 -15.19
C VAL A 630 -9.78 26.81 -13.97
N GLY A 631 -9.18 26.77 -12.79
CA GLY A 631 -9.83 26.97 -11.50
C GLY A 631 -9.17 28.13 -10.75
N ILE A 632 -9.89 28.78 -9.86
CA ILE A 632 -9.40 29.92 -9.07
C ILE A 632 -9.43 29.53 -7.61
N ALA A 633 -8.29 29.56 -6.91
CA ALA A 633 -8.28 29.31 -5.48
C ALA A 633 -9.24 30.28 -4.78
N ASN A 634 -10.03 29.78 -3.84
CA ASN A 634 -11.04 30.57 -3.13
C ASN A 634 -10.37 31.50 -2.10
N ILE A 635 -9.73 32.56 -2.61
CA ILE A 635 -9.04 33.63 -1.90
C ILE A 635 -9.69 34.98 -2.24
N ASP A 636 -9.29 36.04 -1.54
CA ASP A 636 -9.81 37.39 -1.78
C ASP A 636 -9.68 37.82 -3.26
N GLY A 637 -10.77 38.31 -3.83
CA GLY A 637 -10.84 38.74 -5.23
C GLY A 637 -11.11 37.60 -6.22
N ALA A 638 -11.24 36.34 -5.76
CA ALA A 638 -11.52 35.20 -6.64
C ALA A 638 -12.84 35.35 -7.41
N ARG A 639 -13.92 35.81 -6.76
CA ARG A 639 -15.22 36.04 -7.40
C ARG A 639 -15.18 37.15 -8.44
N ALA A 640 -14.52 38.26 -8.12
CA ALA A 640 -14.32 39.37 -9.07
C ALA A 640 -13.49 38.93 -10.28
N CYS A 641 -12.42 38.15 -10.05
CA CYS A 641 -11.62 37.52 -11.11
C CYS A 641 -12.47 36.58 -11.97
N ALA A 642 -13.25 35.69 -11.35
CA ALA A 642 -14.16 34.77 -12.04
C ALA A 642 -15.15 35.50 -12.94
N LYS A 643 -15.73 36.61 -12.45
CA LYS A 643 -16.64 37.47 -13.22
C LYS A 643 -15.95 38.03 -14.47
N ILE A 644 -14.75 38.58 -14.34
CA ILE A 644 -14.00 39.14 -15.47
C ILE A 644 -13.61 38.06 -16.48
N LEU A 645 -13.12 36.91 -16.02
CA LEU A 645 -12.76 35.80 -16.91
C LEU A 645 -13.97 35.23 -17.65
N ARG A 646 -15.15 35.19 -17.02
CA ARG A 646 -16.41 34.83 -17.68
C ARG A 646 -16.79 35.87 -18.74
N THR A 647 -16.69 37.16 -18.44
CA THR A 647 -16.94 38.21 -19.45
C THR A 647 -15.97 38.13 -20.62
N LEU A 648 -14.68 37.84 -20.38
CA LEU A 648 -13.71 37.60 -21.46
C LEU A 648 -14.11 36.41 -22.33
N LYS A 649 -14.58 35.32 -21.70
CA LYS A 649 -15.09 34.15 -22.41
C LYS A 649 -16.29 34.51 -23.29
N ASP A 650 -17.25 35.26 -22.75
CA ASP A 650 -18.45 35.70 -23.46
C ASP A 650 -18.10 36.64 -24.63
N ASN A 651 -17.02 37.43 -24.48
CA ASN A 651 -16.46 38.28 -25.53
C ASN A 651 -15.58 37.52 -26.55
N GLY A 652 -15.46 36.19 -26.42
CA GLY A 652 -14.82 35.31 -27.40
C GLY A 652 -13.38 34.90 -27.08
N TYR A 653 -12.90 35.05 -25.84
CA TYR A 653 -11.64 34.45 -25.39
C TYR A 653 -11.83 32.94 -25.09
N ASP A 654 -11.01 32.07 -25.68
CA ASP A 654 -11.14 30.62 -25.49
C ASP A 654 -10.54 30.17 -24.15
N ILE A 655 -11.41 30.06 -23.15
CA ILE A 655 -11.09 29.59 -21.79
C ILE A 655 -12.07 28.52 -21.32
N GLU A 656 -11.53 27.41 -20.82
CA GLU A 656 -12.29 26.34 -20.17
C GLU A 656 -12.18 26.45 -18.65
N PHE A 657 -13.32 26.50 -17.97
CA PHE A 657 -13.35 26.47 -16.51
C PHE A 657 -13.50 25.03 -16.03
N ALA A 658 -12.75 24.68 -14.99
CA ALA A 658 -12.98 23.44 -14.25
C ALA A 658 -14.09 23.65 -13.21
N ASP A 659 -14.80 22.57 -12.90
CA ASP A 659 -15.75 22.54 -11.79
C ASP A 659 -15.11 21.95 -10.53
N SER A 660 -15.34 22.59 -9.39
CA SER A 660 -14.98 22.05 -8.08
C SER A 660 -15.68 20.70 -7.87
N ALA A 661 -14.99 19.77 -7.22
CA ALA A 661 -15.49 18.42 -6.95
C ALA A 661 -16.61 18.36 -5.88
N ARG A 662 -17.14 19.49 -5.42
CA ARG A 662 -18.25 19.58 -4.47
C ARG A 662 -19.60 19.57 -5.17
N ALA A 663 -20.65 19.27 -4.40
CA ALA A 663 -22.03 19.21 -4.91
C ALA A 663 -22.57 20.54 -5.43
N ASP A 664 -22.01 21.68 -5.00
CA ASP A 664 -22.35 23.03 -5.45
C ASP A 664 -21.56 23.50 -6.69
N GLY A 665 -20.53 22.74 -7.11
CA GLY A 665 -19.72 23.06 -8.30
C GLY A 665 -19.02 24.41 -8.24
N GLY A 666 -18.64 24.95 -9.40
CA GLY A 666 -18.09 26.31 -9.54
C GLY A 666 -16.58 26.36 -9.83
N VAL A 667 -16.14 27.52 -10.30
CA VAL A 667 -14.73 27.76 -10.70
C VAL A 667 -13.84 28.06 -9.49
N GLU A 668 -14.44 28.43 -8.36
CA GLU A 668 -13.78 28.70 -7.09
C GLU A 668 -13.40 27.39 -6.36
N MET A 669 -12.10 27.15 -6.26
CA MET A 669 -11.50 25.90 -5.80
C MET A 669 -11.08 25.98 -4.34
N ARG A 670 -11.25 24.86 -3.61
CA ARG A 670 -10.85 24.75 -2.20
C ARG A 670 -9.60 23.88 -2.03
N GLY A 671 -9.15 23.70 -0.78
CA GLY A 671 -8.01 22.84 -0.44
C GLY A 671 -8.11 21.43 -1.02
N ASN A 672 -9.30 20.82 -1.06
CA ASN A 672 -9.47 19.48 -1.63
C ASN A 672 -9.23 19.46 -3.14
N ASP A 673 -9.64 20.50 -3.87
CA ASP A 673 -9.45 20.59 -5.32
C ASP A 673 -7.96 20.73 -5.67
N LEU A 674 -7.21 21.46 -4.85
CA LEU A 674 -5.76 21.54 -4.91
C LEU A 674 -5.08 20.17 -4.72
N LEU A 675 -5.56 19.35 -3.78
CA LEU A 675 -5.01 18.02 -3.53
C LEU A 675 -5.37 17.02 -4.65
N MET A 676 -6.55 17.15 -5.25
CA MET A 676 -7.06 16.27 -6.30
C MET A 676 -6.60 16.63 -7.70
N GLY A 677 -6.18 17.88 -7.94
CA GLY A 677 -5.92 18.39 -9.28
C GLY A 677 -7.20 18.54 -10.11
N SER A 678 -8.24 19.14 -9.52
CA SER A 678 -9.55 19.33 -10.17
C SER A 678 -9.47 20.19 -11.44
N CYS A 679 -8.44 21.03 -11.57
CA CYS A 679 -8.13 21.82 -12.77
C CYS A 679 -6.71 21.55 -13.26
N ASP A 680 -6.37 22.02 -14.46
CA ASP A 680 -4.98 22.03 -14.94
C ASP A 680 -4.25 23.27 -14.44
N VAL A 681 -4.89 24.43 -14.50
CA VAL A 681 -4.35 25.72 -14.03
C VAL A 681 -5.11 26.19 -12.81
N MET A 682 -4.42 26.35 -11.69
CA MET A 682 -4.96 26.88 -10.45
C MET A 682 -4.46 28.31 -10.21
N VAL A 683 -5.39 29.26 -10.26
CA VAL A 683 -5.12 30.70 -10.16
C VAL A 683 -5.11 31.15 -8.70
N MET A 684 -4.07 31.87 -8.28
CA MET A 684 -3.92 32.43 -6.94
C MET A 684 -2.93 33.61 -6.91
N ASP A 685 -2.80 34.27 -5.77
CA ASP A 685 -1.79 35.29 -5.53
C ASP A 685 -0.41 34.67 -5.23
N ALA A 686 0.65 35.47 -5.37
CA ALA A 686 2.03 35.02 -5.25
C ALA A 686 2.39 34.45 -3.86
N LEU A 687 1.81 34.97 -2.77
CA LEU A 687 2.13 34.49 -1.42
C LEU A 687 1.50 33.11 -1.19
N THR A 688 0.23 32.96 -1.56
CA THR A 688 -0.46 31.66 -1.50
C THR A 688 0.24 30.64 -2.39
N GLY A 689 0.57 31.01 -3.63
CA GLY A 689 1.28 30.09 -4.54
C GLY A 689 2.66 29.69 -4.05
N ASN A 690 3.42 30.61 -3.45
CA ASN A 690 4.72 30.29 -2.85
C ASN A 690 4.61 29.22 -1.76
N LEU A 691 3.62 29.37 -0.86
CA LEU A 691 3.34 28.41 0.20
C LEU A 691 2.90 27.06 -0.38
N MET A 692 2.03 27.07 -1.40
CA MET A 692 1.56 25.85 -2.06
C MET A 692 2.71 25.10 -2.74
N MET A 693 3.61 25.80 -3.43
CA MET A 693 4.81 25.19 -4.01
C MET A 693 5.63 24.46 -2.96
N LYS A 694 5.84 25.08 -1.79
CA LYS A 694 6.55 24.45 -0.66
C LYS A 694 5.83 23.19 -0.18
N LEU A 695 4.53 23.29 0.11
CA LEU A 695 3.76 22.16 0.60
C LEU A 695 3.78 21.00 -0.40
N PHE A 696 3.44 21.23 -1.67
CA PHE A 696 3.40 20.16 -2.67
C PHE A 696 4.76 19.54 -2.97
N SER A 697 5.83 20.33 -2.94
CA SER A 697 7.15 19.85 -3.35
C SER A 697 7.92 19.18 -2.21
N SER A 698 7.53 19.39 -0.95
CA SER A 698 8.27 18.93 0.24
C SER A 698 7.41 18.28 1.34
N TYR A 699 6.14 17.94 1.09
CA TYR A 699 5.27 17.35 2.11
C TYR A 699 5.79 16.01 2.68
N THR A 700 6.58 15.26 1.91
CA THR A 700 7.19 13.99 2.35
C THR A 700 8.52 14.15 3.07
N THR A 701 9.11 15.35 3.07
CA THR A 701 10.50 15.60 3.52
C THR A 701 10.59 16.59 4.67
N GLY A 702 9.45 17.04 5.21
CA GLY A 702 9.40 17.98 6.34
C GLY A 702 9.83 19.41 6.00
N GLY A 703 9.85 19.79 4.71
CA GLY A 703 10.06 21.18 4.27
C GLY A 703 11.50 21.58 3.93
N GLN A 704 12.51 20.81 4.33
CA GLN A 704 13.93 21.16 4.14
C GLN A 704 14.50 20.72 2.79
N TYR A 705 13.82 19.82 2.08
CA TYR A 705 14.27 19.32 0.78
C TYR A 705 13.06 19.14 -0.15
N GLU A 706 12.96 19.87 -1.24
CA GLU A 706 11.89 19.63 -2.21
C GLU A 706 12.26 18.45 -3.10
N SER A 707 11.48 17.37 -3.02
CA SER A 707 11.77 16.08 -3.66
C SER A 707 10.90 15.77 -4.88
N VAL A 708 9.81 16.51 -5.10
CA VAL A 708 8.84 16.24 -6.16
C VAL A 708 8.38 17.55 -6.79
N GLY A 709 8.24 17.60 -8.12
CA GLY A 709 7.71 18.77 -8.85
C GLY A 709 8.68 19.33 -9.89
N TYR A 710 8.33 20.49 -10.44
CA TYR A 710 9.03 21.12 -11.58
C TYR A 710 9.47 22.56 -11.26
N GLY A 711 9.55 22.90 -9.98
CA GLY A 711 9.92 24.24 -9.51
C GLY A 711 8.79 25.26 -9.61
N TYR A 712 9.12 26.49 -9.20
CA TYR A 712 8.26 27.67 -9.17
C TYR A 712 7.97 28.21 -10.58
N GLY A 713 8.66 27.67 -11.59
CA GLY A 713 8.28 27.78 -12.99
C GLY A 713 8.76 29.05 -13.70
N PRO A 714 8.36 29.25 -14.96
CA PRO A 714 8.83 30.33 -15.81
C PRO A 714 8.18 31.66 -15.43
N GLY A 715 8.94 32.75 -15.53
CA GLY A 715 8.38 34.10 -15.57
C GLY A 715 7.64 34.34 -16.89
N ILE A 716 6.32 34.55 -16.83
CA ILE A 716 5.45 34.84 -17.97
C ILE A 716 4.84 36.24 -17.78
N GLY A 717 4.93 37.05 -18.83
CA GLY A 717 4.31 38.37 -18.88
C GLY A 717 4.30 38.90 -20.30
N GLU A 718 3.45 39.87 -20.57
CA GLU A 718 3.30 40.42 -21.92
C GLU A 718 4.56 41.16 -22.36
N GLY A 719 5.07 40.82 -23.54
CA GLY A 719 6.30 41.42 -24.08
C GLY A 719 7.60 40.97 -23.39
N TYR A 720 7.54 40.07 -22.40
CA TYR A 720 8.73 39.50 -21.76
C TYR A 720 9.36 38.42 -22.66
N ASP A 721 10.67 38.52 -22.92
CA ASP A 721 11.34 37.75 -23.96
C ASP A 721 12.39 36.74 -23.46
N LYS A 722 12.63 36.70 -22.15
CA LYS A 722 13.52 35.72 -21.50
C LYS A 722 12.73 34.57 -20.89
N LEU A 723 13.27 33.35 -20.96
CA LEU A 723 12.69 32.18 -20.29
C LEU A 723 13.54 31.83 -19.06
N ILE A 724 13.12 32.33 -17.90
CA ILE A 724 13.78 32.11 -16.61
C ILE A 724 12.87 31.31 -15.69
N MET A 725 13.33 30.12 -15.30
CA MET A 725 12.67 29.24 -14.35
C MET A 725 13.17 29.51 -12.94
N ILE A 726 12.24 29.62 -11.98
CA ILE A 726 12.58 29.74 -10.57
C ILE A 726 12.51 28.38 -9.89
N VAL A 727 13.52 28.08 -9.07
CA VAL A 727 13.54 26.99 -8.09
C VAL A 727 13.80 27.57 -6.71
N SER A 728 13.56 26.80 -5.65
CA SER A 728 13.93 27.22 -4.31
C SER A 728 15.37 26.85 -3.98
N ARG A 729 15.93 27.49 -2.96
CA ARG A 729 17.22 27.11 -2.37
C ARG A 729 17.21 25.67 -1.81
N ALA A 730 16.04 25.22 -1.36
CA ALA A 730 15.79 23.87 -0.86
C ALA A 730 15.45 22.85 -1.97
N SER A 731 15.43 23.25 -3.25
CA SER A 731 15.08 22.35 -4.35
C SER A 731 16.15 21.28 -4.54
N GLY A 732 15.75 20.02 -4.37
CA GLY A 732 16.58 18.86 -4.62
C GLY A 732 16.78 18.56 -6.11
N ALA A 733 17.66 17.60 -6.41
CA ALA A 733 17.96 17.19 -7.77
C ALA A 733 16.71 16.84 -8.62
N PRO A 734 15.68 16.15 -8.10
CA PRO A 734 14.47 15.85 -8.88
C PRO A 734 13.70 17.11 -9.32
N VAL A 735 13.58 18.10 -8.45
CA VAL A 735 12.83 19.34 -8.72
C VAL A 735 13.59 20.22 -9.71
N VAL A 736 14.91 20.34 -9.55
CA VAL A 736 15.75 21.07 -10.51
C VAL A 736 15.72 20.40 -11.89
N ALA A 737 15.81 19.07 -11.96
CA ALA A 737 15.68 18.33 -13.22
C ALA A 737 14.29 18.52 -13.86
N GLY A 738 13.22 18.53 -13.05
CA GLY A 738 11.88 18.87 -13.51
C GLY A 738 11.79 20.29 -14.06
N ALA A 739 12.40 21.28 -13.40
CA ALA A 739 12.42 22.65 -13.90
C ALA A 739 13.14 22.77 -15.27
N VAL A 740 14.23 22.03 -15.45
CA VAL A 740 14.95 21.94 -16.74
C VAL A 740 14.08 21.30 -17.83
N GLU A 741 13.38 20.22 -17.50
CA GLU A 741 12.44 19.56 -18.42
C GLU A 741 11.29 20.48 -18.81
N TYR A 742 10.71 21.19 -17.84
CA TYR A 742 9.64 22.15 -18.08
C TYR A 742 10.10 23.29 -18.99
N ALA A 743 11.31 23.83 -18.80
CA ALA A 743 11.89 24.82 -19.70
C ALA A 743 12.07 24.27 -21.13
N ALA A 744 12.57 23.04 -21.25
CA ALA A 744 12.80 22.42 -22.55
C ALA A 744 11.50 22.22 -23.33
N ASN A 745 10.41 21.82 -22.65
CA ASN A 745 9.09 21.71 -23.28
C ASN A 745 8.59 23.05 -23.81
N LEU A 746 8.73 24.13 -23.01
CA LEU A 746 8.34 25.47 -23.42
C LEU A 746 9.10 25.95 -24.65
N ILE A 747 10.40 25.65 -24.74
CA ILE A 747 11.22 25.97 -25.91
C ILE A 747 10.77 25.17 -27.12
N ALA A 748 10.55 23.85 -26.96
CA ALA A 748 10.16 22.96 -28.05
C ALA A 748 8.81 23.34 -28.68
N ASN A 749 7.90 23.95 -27.89
CA ASN A 749 6.58 24.39 -28.33
C ASN A 749 6.48 25.88 -28.70
N ASP A 750 7.60 26.60 -28.75
CA ASP A 750 7.62 28.05 -29.03
C ASP A 750 6.67 28.84 -28.11
N TRP A 751 6.96 28.80 -26.81
CA TRP A 751 6.19 29.52 -25.79
C TRP A 751 5.97 31.00 -26.11
N LYS A 752 6.89 31.65 -26.86
CA LYS A 752 6.77 33.06 -27.28
C LYS A 752 5.63 33.26 -28.27
N ALA A 753 5.50 32.37 -29.26
CA ALA A 753 4.40 32.40 -30.20
C ALA A 753 3.05 32.17 -29.50
N ILE A 754 3.02 31.22 -28.56
CA ILE A 754 1.83 30.92 -27.74
C ILE A 754 1.46 32.15 -26.88
N ALA A 755 2.42 32.71 -26.14
CA ALA A 755 2.18 33.88 -25.30
C ALA A 755 1.62 35.06 -26.10
N LYS A 756 2.23 35.36 -27.26
CA LYS A 756 1.77 36.43 -28.15
C LYS A 756 0.34 36.19 -28.66
N ALA A 757 0.01 34.95 -29.01
CA ALA A 757 -1.32 34.59 -29.49
C ALA A 757 -2.38 34.72 -28.39
N GLU A 758 -2.09 34.23 -27.17
CA GLU A 758 -3.00 34.29 -26.03
C GLU A 758 -3.27 35.73 -25.57
N TYR A 759 -2.24 36.56 -25.43
CA TYR A 759 -2.42 37.98 -25.10
C TYR A 759 -3.23 38.70 -26.18
N ALA A 760 -2.90 38.51 -27.47
CA ALA A 760 -3.66 39.12 -28.56
C ALA A 760 -5.14 38.70 -28.56
N ALA A 761 -5.43 37.43 -28.23
CA ALA A 761 -6.80 36.94 -28.09
C ALA A 761 -7.52 37.59 -26.89
N ALA A 762 -6.85 37.72 -25.73
CA ALA A 762 -7.41 38.37 -24.56
C ALA A 762 -7.69 39.87 -24.78
N HIS A 763 -6.77 40.61 -25.42
CA HIS A 763 -6.98 42.02 -25.79
C HIS A 763 -8.15 42.17 -26.77
N LYS A 764 -8.26 41.29 -27.77
CA LYS A 764 -9.38 41.29 -28.70
C LYS A 764 -10.73 41.06 -28.00
N ALA A 765 -10.74 40.29 -26.91
CA ALA A 765 -11.92 40.06 -26.07
C ALA A 765 -12.19 41.19 -25.05
N GLY A 766 -11.42 42.28 -25.08
CA GLY A 766 -11.68 43.48 -24.27
C GLY A 766 -10.97 43.52 -22.91
N LEU A 767 -9.86 42.78 -22.74
CA LEU A 767 -9.09 42.77 -21.48
C LEU A 767 -8.79 44.17 -20.94
N ASP A 768 -8.33 45.11 -21.77
CA ASP A 768 -7.95 46.46 -21.34
C ASP A 768 -9.12 47.24 -20.74
N ALA A 769 -10.30 47.15 -21.37
CA ALA A 769 -11.49 47.83 -20.92
C ALA A 769 -11.93 47.29 -19.55
N LEU A 770 -12.01 45.97 -19.42
CA LEU A 770 -12.43 45.30 -18.18
C LEU A 770 -11.48 45.58 -17.01
N LEU A 771 -10.16 45.63 -17.27
CA LEU A 771 -9.19 45.97 -16.23
C LEU A 771 -9.24 47.46 -15.84
N SER A 772 -9.54 48.36 -16.80
CA SER A 772 -9.64 49.80 -16.52
C SER A 772 -10.84 50.16 -15.63
N GLU A 773 -11.96 49.43 -15.76
CA GLU A 773 -13.16 49.63 -14.94
C GLU A 773 -12.89 49.41 -13.45
N ILE A 774 -12.06 48.41 -13.10
CA ILE A 774 -11.63 48.12 -11.71
C ILE A 774 -10.94 49.33 -11.09
N SER A 775 -10.09 50.01 -11.87
CA SER A 775 -9.34 51.18 -11.41
C SER A 775 -10.23 52.41 -11.18
N SER A 776 -11.38 52.49 -11.88
CA SER A 776 -12.32 53.61 -11.79
C SER A 776 -13.29 53.49 -10.61
N ALA A 777 -13.69 52.26 -10.24
CA ALA A 777 -14.54 52.00 -9.08
C ALA A 777 -13.88 52.44 -7.75
N LYS A 778 -12.58 52.15 -7.57
CA LYS A 778 -11.79 52.57 -6.39
C LYS A 778 -11.67 54.08 -6.19
N LYS A 779 -11.91 54.90 -7.22
CA LYS A 779 -11.87 56.38 -7.09
C LYS A 779 -13.19 56.99 -6.62
N ALA A 780 -14.31 56.27 -6.73
CA ALA A 780 -15.62 56.77 -6.31
C ALA A 780 -15.84 56.59 -4.79
N ASP A 781 -15.25 55.57 -4.17
CA ASP A 781 -15.49 55.22 -2.75
C ASP A 781 -14.76 56.11 -1.72
N VAL A 782 -13.94 57.08 -2.15
CA VAL A 782 -13.17 57.95 -1.24
C VAL A 782 -13.95 59.22 -0.83
N GLU A 783 -15.08 59.52 -1.46
CA GLU A 783 -15.91 60.70 -1.15
C GLU A 783 -17.31 60.29 -0.65
N GLU A 784 -17.44 59.89 0.63
CA GLU A 784 -18.58 60.13 1.56
C GLU A 784 -18.69 59.03 2.64
N GLU A 785 -18.08 59.25 3.82
CA GLU A 785 -18.52 58.57 5.05
C GLU A 785 -19.24 59.56 5.97
N ALA A 786 -20.56 59.60 5.86
CA ALA A 786 -21.44 60.06 6.94
C ALA A 786 -21.75 58.88 7.87
N GLU A 787 -21.63 59.09 9.18
CA GLU A 787 -21.84 58.08 10.23
C GLU A 787 -23.29 57.58 10.22
N VAL A 788 -23.50 56.31 9.86
CA VAL A 788 -24.84 55.68 9.75
C VAL A 788 -25.28 55.17 11.12
N VAL A 789 -26.42 55.66 11.63
CA VAL A 789 -26.99 55.25 12.92
C VAL A 789 -27.89 54.01 12.75
N ALA A 790 -27.70 53.00 13.61
CA ALA A 790 -28.49 51.78 13.59
C ALA A 790 -29.97 52.03 13.96
N PRO A 791 -30.95 51.44 13.22
CA PRO A 791 -32.38 51.49 13.57
C PRO A 791 -32.68 50.82 14.92
N PRO A 792 -33.90 51.00 15.49
CA PRO A 792 -34.31 50.30 16.71
C PRO A 792 -34.15 48.78 16.59
N LYS A 793 -33.57 48.15 17.62
CA LYS A 793 -33.24 46.72 17.62
C LYS A 793 -34.47 45.83 17.40
N GLU A 794 -34.40 44.95 16.41
CA GLU A 794 -35.39 43.90 16.12
C GLU A 794 -34.81 42.51 16.47
N VAL A 795 -35.68 41.51 16.67
CA VAL A 795 -35.24 40.12 16.95
C VAL A 795 -34.87 39.44 15.65
N CYS A 796 -33.57 39.24 15.42
CA CYS A 796 -33.04 38.60 14.22
C CYS A 796 -33.01 37.08 14.36
N THR A 797 -33.78 36.36 13.53
CA THR A 797 -33.81 34.87 13.53
C THR A 797 -33.60 34.26 12.16
N GLU A 798 -33.63 35.06 11.08
CA GLU A 798 -33.29 34.63 9.73
C GLU A 798 -31.88 35.12 9.35
N ALA A 799 -31.23 34.40 8.43
CA ALA A 799 -29.87 34.70 7.98
C ALA A 799 -29.79 34.77 6.45
N ILE A 800 -29.21 35.85 5.95
CA ILE A 800 -28.87 36.03 4.54
C ILE A 800 -27.39 35.69 4.37
N ALA A 801 -27.10 34.65 3.60
CA ALA A 801 -25.73 34.22 3.27
C ALA A 801 -25.31 34.74 1.88
N GLY A 802 -24.02 34.66 1.58
CA GLY A 802 -23.47 34.97 0.24
C GLY A 802 -22.70 36.28 0.15
N ILE A 803 -22.63 37.05 1.24
CA ILE A 803 -21.97 38.36 1.33
C ILE A 803 -20.47 38.18 1.63
N GLU A 804 -19.61 38.99 1.01
CA GLU A 804 -18.17 38.96 1.26
C GLU A 804 -17.83 39.51 2.65
N VAL A 805 -16.78 38.97 3.30
CA VAL A 805 -16.38 39.36 4.67
C VAL A 805 -16.08 40.86 4.75
N MET A 806 -15.46 41.42 3.71
CA MET A 806 -15.08 42.84 3.66
C MET A 806 -16.28 43.76 3.46
N ASP A 807 -17.32 43.29 2.80
CA ASP A 807 -18.54 44.05 2.52
C ASP A 807 -19.59 43.91 3.64
N LEU A 808 -19.32 43.06 4.64
CA LEU A 808 -20.30 42.68 5.65
C LEU A 808 -20.80 43.88 6.46
N GLU A 809 -19.88 44.77 6.87
CA GLU A 809 -20.26 45.97 7.62
C GLU A 809 -20.99 46.98 6.74
N ASP A 810 -20.59 47.13 5.49
CA ASP A 810 -21.22 48.10 4.57
C ASP A 810 -22.58 47.63 4.08
N ALA A 811 -22.78 46.32 3.93
CA ALA A 811 -24.08 45.70 3.68
C ALA A 811 -25.03 45.89 4.88
N VAL A 812 -24.52 45.75 6.11
CA VAL A 812 -25.29 46.07 7.34
C VAL A 812 -25.64 47.57 7.39
N LYS A 813 -24.68 48.46 7.13
CA LYS A 813 -24.92 49.91 7.06
C LYS A 813 -25.90 50.27 5.95
N THR A 814 -25.89 49.57 4.82
CA THR A 814 -26.85 49.77 3.71
C THR A 814 -28.27 49.44 4.14
N LEU A 815 -28.47 48.37 4.91
CA LEU A 815 -29.75 48.04 5.52
C LEU A 815 -30.17 49.08 6.56
N TRP A 816 -29.22 49.58 7.38
CA TRP A 816 -29.49 50.63 8.35
C TRP A 816 -29.91 51.95 7.68
N LYS A 817 -29.26 52.36 6.58
CA LYS A 817 -29.65 53.52 5.76
C LYS A 817 -31.08 53.37 5.21
N ALA A 818 -31.52 52.13 4.96
CA ALA A 818 -32.88 51.81 4.52
C ALA A 818 -33.88 51.60 5.68
N GLY A 819 -33.47 51.85 6.93
CA GLY A 819 -34.31 51.74 8.12
C GLY A 819 -34.58 50.30 8.60
N VAL A 820 -33.78 49.32 8.15
CA VAL A 820 -33.90 47.92 8.54
C VAL A 820 -32.81 47.57 9.55
N TYR A 821 -33.20 47.08 10.73
CA TYR A 821 -32.24 46.57 11.70
C TYR A 821 -31.65 45.24 11.23
N ALA A 822 -30.33 45.15 11.27
CA ALA A 822 -29.57 43.99 10.85
C ALA A 822 -28.29 43.87 11.68
N GLU A 823 -27.85 42.65 11.94
CA GLU A 823 -26.61 42.35 12.67
C GLU A 823 -25.69 41.50 11.78
N SER A 824 -24.38 41.73 11.83
CA SER A 824 -23.40 40.86 11.18
C SER A 824 -23.16 39.61 12.03
N GLY A 825 -22.96 38.47 11.37
CA GLY A 825 -22.70 37.19 12.02
C GLY A 825 -21.85 36.25 11.18
N MET A 826 -21.46 35.12 11.79
CA MET A 826 -20.71 34.05 11.12
C MET A 826 -21.52 32.75 11.14
N GLY A 827 -21.89 32.25 9.95
CA GLY A 827 -22.56 30.98 9.76
C GLY A 827 -21.58 29.84 9.42
N CYS A 828 -22.08 28.60 9.35
CA CYS A 828 -21.26 27.42 9.03
C CYS A 828 -20.61 27.43 7.63
N THR A 829 -21.03 28.35 6.74
CA THR A 829 -20.57 28.45 5.34
C THR A 829 -19.96 29.81 4.97
N GLY A 830 -19.82 30.73 5.93
CA GLY A 830 -19.26 32.08 5.70
C GLY A 830 -19.99 33.20 6.44
N PRO A 831 -19.68 34.47 6.14
CA PRO A 831 -20.38 35.63 6.68
C PRO A 831 -21.88 35.58 6.39
N ILE A 832 -22.66 36.01 7.36
CA ILE A 832 -24.12 36.14 7.25
C ILE A 832 -24.58 37.48 7.80
N ILE A 833 -25.68 38.00 7.25
CA ILE A 833 -26.43 39.08 7.87
C ILE A 833 -27.68 38.48 8.53
N GLN A 834 -27.82 38.74 9.83
CA GLN A 834 -28.98 38.33 10.62
C GLN A 834 -30.03 39.44 10.62
N ILE A 835 -31.28 39.07 10.36
CA ILE A 835 -32.41 40.00 10.25
C ILE A 835 -33.69 39.41 10.85
N ALA A 836 -34.67 40.28 11.10
CA ALA A 836 -36.00 39.86 11.51
C ALA A 836 -36.74 39.15 10.35
N PRO A 837 -37.49 38.07 10.60
CA PRO A 837 -38.19 37.31 9.55
C PRO A 837 -39.09 38.17 8.66
N ALA A 838 -39.78 39.15 9.25
CA ALA A 838 -40.68 40.06 8.55
C ALA A 838 -39.97 41.02 7.56
N ARG A 839 -38.63 41.10 7.62
CA ARG A 839 -37.80 41.98 6.79
C ARG A 839 -37.01 41.23 5.72
N LEU A 840 -37.10 39.89 5.64
CA LEU A 840 -36.28 39.05 4.76
C LEU A 840 -36.35 39.43 3.28
N GLU A 841 -37.54 39.46 2.70
CA GLU A 841 -37.68 39.83 1.28
C GLU A 841 -37.20 41.26 1.00
N GLN A 842 -37.53 42.21 1.88
CA GLN A 842 -37.11 43.61 1.76
C GLN A 842 -35.58 43.73 1.81
N SER A 843 -34.93 43.05 2.75
CA SER A 843 -33.47 43.04 2.90
C SER A 843 -32.78 42.39 1.71
N MET A 844 -33.31 41.27 1.20
CA MET A 844 -32.75 40.62 0.02
C MET A 844 -32.82 41.52 -1.21
N ASP A 845 -33.93 42.23 -1.41
CA ASP A 845 -34.08 43.16 -2.54
C ASP A 845 -33.15 44.37 -2.44
N ILE A 846 -32.94 44.91 -1.23
CA ILE A 846 -32.00 46.02 -0.99
C ILE A 846 -30.57 45.57 -1.29
N LEU A 847 -30.17 44.43 -0.74
CA LEU A 847 -28.82 43.90 -0.90
C LEU A 847 -28.53 43.47 -2.35
N ARG A 848 -29.52 42.91 -3.06
CA ARG A 848 -29.40 42.59 -4.50
C ARG A 848 -29.23 43.83 -5.36
N LYS A 849 -30.01 44.88 -5.10
CA LYS A 849 -29.87 46.17 -5.81
C LYS A 849 -28.53 46.86 -5.53
N ALA A 850 -27.99 46.67 -4.33
CA ALA A 850 -26.67 47.18 -3.94
C ALA A 850 -25.51 46.28 -4.41
N GLY A 851 -25.79 45.12 -5.00
CA GLY A 851 -24.79 44.21 -5.55
C GLY A 851 -24.08 43.30 -4.54
N TYR A 852 -24.56 43.22 -3.30
CA TYR A 852 -23.95 42.40 -2.24
C TYR A 852 -24.35 40.91 -2.31
N ILE A 853 -25.48 40.59 -2.96
CA ILE A 853 -25.99 39.23 -3.18
C ILE A 853 -26.67 39.13 -4.56
N GLU A 854 -26.83 37.91 -5.08
CA GLU A 854 -27.47 37.63 -6.39
C GLU A 854 -29.01 37.66 -6.39
#